data_AF-A0A9Q0RNH4-F1
#
_entry.id   AF-A0A9Q0RNH4-F1
#
_cell.length_a   1.000
_cell.length_b   1.000
_cell.length_c   1.000
_cell.angle_alpha   90.00
_cell.angle_beta   90.00
_cell.angle_gamma   90.00
#
_symmetry.space_group_name_H-M   'P 1'
#
loop_
_entity.id
_entity.type
_entity.pdbx_description
1 polymer ?
#
loop_
_entity_poly.entity_id
_entity_poly.type
_entity_poly.pdbx_seq_one_letter_code
_entity_poly.pdbx_strand_id
1 'polypeptide(L)'
;METESNNLIIDFFVNLYIQTLFLFHYWIRVLTRRFIPDGSANRNQRRTIMDSLISNFASEEISLINPNESVEETFARKIEEKDYESAMKLAKKFDFDMDPIYCHMWEMNRIDIKLIDECLTKVSDTIWVLNECVECVPQDLDSLKYLLQFGIDLSSRDILFQSYLVNPTIKELVEDNLTLDGKKFVQYRLNLLKYLERLILYEEILKCKYNEDDNNLVKHFNSSFYHQIRNKSSFELAIYYANNSDYESLAVMLKKEANLSKHFLVLLSNLSETISPLKYENVLKHLFTKLNLEPEDEFEDLDWSYNLLGSKHEISEFEARFYEKNPQYKNFVINFRLNHELLIQWLRTRSLEILENTALVEHSLQLLDCGIQIGKLEELENLYTQLDLFSLLLYETEFDSTSISFNDFEKRTLIDKMNLILGRHEAINIIENLFDGFIQKLTKYQKVNQSQLDIKSLLKEFMVNLSKSGQFDKCLKIFQNCSMVDKTLEQIQSFKMINDACEFIELALECIRSYQDPDCLDMAFQVMECLPERSQGSLLMGNDPSRIRHFNRINDEADQIEYYLSMIEVFRDYNTKLTIQDIISIVENKKSSIDVEQFFNKLITNFCANKFNPSINIELEWKNFFWNLQDFRKSSFDQSIQFETLVELAVNNLLFSADTKLIRLAFNHISLNPNKKVSSNSWKKVPYAKGKEMLKKAASDYIKYAHPIQDQNIELARTCLEQYQDDIDDDEIQTELDLIQALKLIYTDFNYEILPIKVKQFAQPRLNLIESLVQCTPKISYAKTMKILEISKLLRVYNDQSDDFRDGIVLSLIGKKAIENNDLEMAHNACRIILDRNLVHGWELCYLFGKMTSSTNSIDNDLLVNNIDTNYKEQLTLLSFALACCPESDIEAHFNILNEIKSLKSNNAMFSKTLIQFKMDKSLLTVH
;
A
#
# COMPACT_ATOMS: atom_id res chain seq x y z
N MET A 1 4.79 -3.77 54.20
CA MET A 1 4.22 -4.75 55.15
C MET A 1 4.45 -4.43 56.63
N GLU A 2 5.26 -3.43 57.01
CA GLU A 2 5.30 -2.92 58.40
C GLU A 2 4.47 -1.63 58.62
N THR A 3 3.89 -1.06 57.56
CA THR A 3 3.08 0.17 57.62
C THR A 3 1.58 -0.09 57.76
N GLU A 4 1.10 -1.29 57.42
CA GLU A 4 -0.33 -1.65 57.55
C GLU A 4 -0.70 -2.20 58.93
N SER A 5 0.26 -2.72 59.71
CA SER A 5 0.03 -3.19 61.08
C SER A 5 -0.11 -2.04 62.09
N ASN A 6 0.54 -0.90 61.86
CA ASN A 6 0.48 0.25 62.76
C ASN A 6 -0.85 1.02 62.68
N ASN A 7 -1.48 1.09 61.51
CA ASN A 7 -2.77 1.78 61.35
C ASN A 7 -3.92 1.00 62.03
N LEU A 8 -3.90 -0.33 62.01
CA LEU A 8 -4.89 -1.17 62.69
C LEU A 8 -4.81 -1.06 64.22
N ILE A 9 -3.61 -0.88 64.79
CA ILE A 9 -3.44 -0.69 66.24
C ILE A 9 -3.92 0.71 66.65
N ILE A 10 -3.63 1.74 65.85
CA ILE A 10 -4.09 3.11 66.11
C ILE A 10 -5.61 3.21 66.02
N ASP A 11 -6.25 2.60 65.01
CA ASP A 11 -7.71 2.57 64.90
C ASP A 11 -8.38 1.76 66.02
N PHE A 12 -7.73 0.72 66.54
CA PHE A 12 -8.22 -0.01 67.70
C PHE A 12 -8.21 0.85 68.97
N PHE A 13 -7.13 1.61 69.21
CA PHE A 13 -7.05 2.50 70.38
C PHE A 13 -7.94 3.75 70.25
N VAL A 14 -8.11 4.30 69.05
CA VAL A 14 -9.02 5.44 68.81
C VAL A 14 -10.48 5.00 68.99
N ASN A 15 -10.87 3.83 68.50
CA ASN A 15 -12.22 3.30 68.74
C ASN A 15 -12.46 2.93 70.20
N LEU A 16 -11.47 2.38 70.91
CA LEU A 16 -11.57 2.12 72.35
C LEU A 16 -11.69 3.43 73.14
N TYR A 17 -10.97 4.49 72.73
CA TYR A 17 -11.04 5.82 73.34
C TYR A 17 -12.40 6.50 73.11
N ILE A 18 -12.96 6.40 71.90
CA ILE A 18 -14.28 6.96 71.58
C ILE A 18 -15.40 6.18 72.29
N GLN A 19 -15.32 4.85 72.36
CA GLN A 19 -16.30 4.03 73.08
C GLN A 19 -16.23 4.22 74.61
N THR A 20 -15.03 4.42 75.16
CA THR A 20 -14.88 4.75 76.59
C THR A 20 -15.34 6.16 76.91
N LEU A 21 -15.13 7.16 76.05
CA LEU A 21 -15.72 8.50 76.19
C LEU A 21 -17.24 8.48 76.08
N PHE A 22 -17.81 7.70 75.15
CA PHE A 22 -19.26 7.57 75.02
C PHE A 22 -19.89 6.87 76.24
N LEU A 23 -19.26 5.79 76.75
CA LEU A 23 -19.69 5.12 77.97
C LEU A 23 -19.48 5.98 79.22
N PHE A 24 -18.40 6.77 79.28
CA PHE A 24 -18.14 7.71 80.38
C PHE A 24 -19.14 8.86 80.39
N HIS A 25 -19.51 9.39 79.22
CA HIS A 25 -20.52 10.43 79.09
C HIS A 25 -21.95 9.90 79.34
N TYR A 26 -22.23 8.65 78.93
CA TYR A 26 -23.46 7.93 79.25
C TYR A 26 -23.57 7.61 80.75
N TRP A 27 -22.50 7.13 81.40
CA TRP A 27 -22.47 6.89 82.84
C TRP A 27 -22.48 8.18 83.67
N ILE A 28 -21.87 9.26 83.20
CA ILE A 28 -22.04 10.60 83.82
C ILE A 28 -23.50 11.05 83.72
N ARG A 29 -24.18 10.85 82.58
CA ARG A 29 -25.64 11.13 82.44
C ARG A 29 -26.52 10.22 83.30
N VAL A 30 -26.12 8.97 83.55
CA VAL A 30 -26.86 8.03 84.42
C VAL A 30 -26.59 8.28 85.91
N LEU A 31 -25.37 8.68 86.28
CA LEU A 31 -24.98 9.04 87.65
C LEU A 31 -25.48 10.43 88.07
N THR A 32 -25.58 11.39 87.15
CA THR A 32 -26.17 12.73 87.42
C THR A 32 -27.70 12.69 87.57
N ARG A 33 -28.37 11.61 87.17
CA ARG A 33 -29.83 11.42 87.36
C ARG A 33 -30.22 10.64 88.63
N ARG A 34 -29.28 10.21 89.48
CA ARG A 34 -29.57 9.53 90.75
C ARG A 34 -28.59 9.92 91.86
N PHE A 35 -28.61 11.16 92.32
CA PHE A 35 -28.16 11.53 93.67
C PHE A 35 -28.64 12.95 94.02
N ILE A 36 -29.87 13.06 94.54
CA ILE A 36 -30.22 14.09 95.53
C ILE A 36 -30.80 13.32 96.73
N PRO A 37 -30.23 13.47 97.95
CA PRO A 37 -30.74 12.82 99.15
C PRO A 37 -32.13 13.35 99.55
N ASP A 38 -32.92 12.49 100.16
CA ASP A 38 -34.21 12.80 100.78
C ASP A 38 -34.19 14.12 101.58
N GLY A 39 -34.98 15.08 101.09
CA GLY A 39 -35.24 16.37 101.73
C GLY A 39 -36.73 16.62 101.88
N SER A 40 -37.46 15.66 102.44
CA SER A 40 -38.89 15.75 102.76
C SER A 40 -39.26 16.84 103.78
N ALA A 41 -38.28 17.62 104.26
CA ALA A 41 -38.49 18.72 105.19
C ALA A 41 -38.63 20.12 104.55
N ASN A 42 -38.37 20.29 103.24
CA ASN A 42 -38.29 21.63 102.61
C ASN A 42 -39.43 21.97 101.62
N ARG A 43 -40.42 21.07 101.41
CA ARG A 43 -41.57 21.31 100.51
C ARG A 43 -42.60 22.28 101.09
N ASN A 44 -42.76 22.35 102.42
CA ASN A 44 -43.74 23.24 103.04
C ASN A 44 -43.23 24.69 103.18
N GLN A 45 -41.91 24.90 103.19
CA GLN A 45 -41.29 26.22 103.27
C GLN A 45 -41.12 26.88 101.89
N ARG A 46 -40.92 26.08 100.83
CA ARG A 46 -40.95 26.57 99.43
C ARG A 46 -42.36 26.94 98.96
N ARG A 47 -43.41 26.25 99.41
CA ARG A 47 -44.81 26.62 99.12
C ARG A 47 -45.18 27.99 99.69
N THR A 48 -44.76 28.30 100.92
CA THR A 48 -45.07 29.59 101.57
C THR A 48 -44.29 30.79 101.00
N ILE A 49 -43.09 30.57 100.46
CA ILE A 49 -42.31 31.62 99.77
C ILE A 49 -42.78 31.80 98.32
N MET A 50 -43.19 30.72 97.64
CA MET A 50 -43.89 30.81 96.35
C MET A 50 -45.24 31.50 96.48
N ASP A 51 -46.05 31.18 97.49
CA ASP A 51 -47.37 31.79 97.69
C ASP A 51 -47.28 33.30 98.02
N SER A 52 -46.18 33.75 98.65
CA SER A 52 -45.94 35.18 98.91
C SER A 52 -45.42 35.93 97.68
N LEU A 53 -44.58 35.29 96.84
CA LEU A 53 -44.14 35.87 95.56
C LEU A 53 -45.27 35.91 94.52
N ILE A 54 -46.14 34.89 94.48
CA ILE A 54 -47.30 34.79 93.57
C ILE A 54 -48.35 35.89 93.85
N SER A 55 -48.39 36.46 95.06
CA SER A 55 -49.34 37.53 95.42
C SER A 55 -49.06 38.90 94.78
N ASN A 56 -47.89 39.09 94.16
CA ASN A 56 -47.48 40.35 93.51
C ASN A 56 -47.58 40.34 91.98
N PHE A 57 -48.12 39.28 91.36
CA PHE A 57 -48.24 39.18 89.89
C PHE A 57 -49.68 39.44 89.41
N ALA A 58 -49.83 40.27 88.38
CA ALA A 58 -51.11 40.45 87.69
C ALA A 58 -51.52 39.14 86.98
N SER A 59 -52.82 38.84 86.96
CA SER A 59 -53.39 37.54 86.59
C SER A 59 -53.07 37.03 85.17
N GLU A 60 -52.57 37.88 84.27
CA GLU A 60 -52.15 37.49 82.92
C GLU A 60 -50.67 37.05 82.83
N GLU A 61 -49.85 37.33 83.85
CA GLU A 61 -48.40 37.03 83.83
C GLU A 61 -48.05 35.71 84.52
N ILE A 62 -48.93 35.20 85.40
CA ILE A 62 -48.77 33.91 86.10
C ILE A 62 -48.98 32.74 85.11
N SER A 63 -49.64 32.94 83.97
CA SER A 63 -49.79 31.90 82.94
C SER A 63 -48.53 31.67 82.10
N LEU A 64 -47.50 32.51 82.24
CA LEU A 64 -46.26 32.38 81.46
C LEU A 64 -45.21 31.48 82.12
N ILE A 65 -45.24 31.32 83.45
CA ILE A 65 -44.23 30.60 84.24
C ILE A 65 -44.84 29.30 84.76
N ASN A 66 -44.27 28.15 84.36
CA ASN A 66 -44.69 26.85 84.87
C ASN A 66 -44.27 26.73 86.34
N PRO A 67 -45.16 26.42 87.30
CA PRO A 67 -44.84 26.39 88.73
C PRO A 67 -43.80 25.32 89.13
N ASN A 68 -43.38 24.46 88.20
CA ASN A 68 -42.35 23.44 88.41
C ASN A 68 -41.00 23.77 87.74
N GLU A 69 -40.86 24.92 87.07
CA GLU A 69 -39.65 25.36 86.34
C GLU A 69 -39.09 26.67 86.93
N SER A 70 -37.79 26.91 86.78
CA SER A 70 -37.18 28.20 87.10
C SER A 70 -37.56 29.28 86.06
N VAL A 71 -37.34 30.56 86.38
CA VAL A 71 -37.63 31.67 85.46
C VAL A 71 -36.69 31.64 84.24
N GLU A 72 -35.45 31.21 84.44
CA GLU A 72 -34.45 30.96 83.38
C GLU A 72 -34.84 29.79 82.48
N GLU A 73 -35.32 28.68 83.07
CA GLU A 73 -35.84 27.52 82.31
C GLU A 73 -37.09 27.90 81.49
N THR A 74 -37.97 28.71 82.08
CA THR A 74 -39.15 29.26 81.38
C THR A 74 -38.74 30.17 80.22
N PHE A 75 -37.73 31.03 80.44
CA PHE A 75 -37.20 31.92 79.41
C PHE A 75 -36.59 31.13 78.24
N ALA A 76 -35.75 30.13 78.52
CA ALA A 76 -35.15 29.25 77.51
C ALA A 76 -36.24 28.47 76.74
N ARG A 77 -37.22 27.88 77.43
CA ARG A 77 -38.36 27.19 76.81
C ARG A 77 -39.16 28.13 75.91
N LYS A 78 -39.38 29.38 76.32
CA LYS A 78 -40.13 30.38 75.54
C LYS A 78 -39.41 30.79 74.26
N ILE A 79 -38.08 30.84 74.30
CA ILE A 79 -37.24 31.01 73.11
C ILE A 79 -37.40 29.79 72.19
N GLU A 80 -37.28 28.57 72.71
CA GLU A 80 -37.45 27.32 71.94
C GLU A 80 -38.85 27.17 71.32
N GLU A 81 -39.90 27.66 72.00
CA GLU A 81 -41.29 27.71 71.51
C GLU A 81 -41.53 28.78 70.44
N LYS A 82 -40.53 29.62 70.13
CA LYS A 82 -40.62 30.80 69.24
C LYS A 82 -41.60 31.87 69.73
N ASP A 83 -41.90 31.91 71.03
CA ASP A 83 -42.76 32.90 71.69
C ASP A 83 -41.89 34.10 72.15
N TYR A 84 -41.31 34.79 71.16
CA TYR A 84 -40.33 35.84 71.39
C TYR A 84 -40.91 37.05 72.14
N GLU A 85 -42.18 37.40 71.92
CA GLU A 85 -42.81 38.51 72.64
C GLU A 85 -42.88 38.26 74.15
N SER A 86 -43.24 37.03 74.55
CA SER A 86 -43.27 36.63 75.95
C SER A 86 -41.87 36.50 76.54
N ALA A 87 -40.91 35.97 75.77
CA ALA A 87 -39.50 35.93 76.16
C ALA A 87 -38.93 37.34 76.37
N MET A 88 -39.21 38.30 75.49
CA MET A 88 -38.77 39.70 75.61
C MET A 88 -39.38 40.40 76.82
N LYS A 89 -40.65 40.11 77.16
CA LYS A 89 -41.28 40.60 78.39
C LYS A 89 -40.60 40.05 79.63
N LEU A 90 -40.26 38.74 79.63
CA LEU A 90 -39.53 38.11 80.72
C LEU A 90 -38.13 38.70 80.87
N ALA A 91 -37.38 38.86 79.78
CA ALA A 91 -36.04 39.41 79.83
C ALA A 91 -36.02 40.87 80.31
N LYS A 92 -36.94 41.73 79.85
CA LYS A 92 -37.08 43.10 80.38
C LYS A 92 -37.45 43.16 81.85
N LYS A 93 -38.23 42.18 82.34
CA LYS A 93 -38.72 42.15 83.73
C LYS A 93 -37.69 41.59 84.71
N PHE A 94 -36.87 40.65 84.26
CA PHE A 94 -35.86 39.95 85.07
C PHE A 94 -34.41 40.35 84.74
N ASP A 95 -34.22 41.36 83.88
CA ASP A 95 -32.92 41.87 83.43
C ASP A 95 -32.04 40.75 82.80
N PHE A 96 -32.68 39.86 82.04
CA PHE A 96 -31.97 38.84 81.28
C PHE A 96 -31.41 39.44 79.98
N ASP A 97 -30.29 38.87 79.54
CA ASP A 97 -29.71 39.16 78.25
C ASP A 97 -30.74 38.88 77.13
N MET A 98 -30.88 39.84 76.22
CA MET A 98 -31.80 39.77 75.08
C MET A 98 -31.13 39.11 73.88
N ASP A 99 -29.80 39.02 73.85
CA ASP A 99 -29.03 38.42 72.76
C ASP A 99 -29.51 36.99 72.44
N PRO A 100 -29.75 36.08 73.41
CA PRO A 100 -30.27 34.74 73.13
C PRO A 100 -31.60 34.72 72.34
N ILE A 101 -32.45 35.74 72.54
CA ILE A 101 -33.71 35.88 71.81
C ILE A 101 -33.41 36.21 70.34
N TYR A 102 -32.58 37.22 70.10
CA TYR A 102 -32.22 37.66 68.76
C TYR A 102 -31.37 36.63 68.00
N CYS A 103 -30.44 35.95 68.67
CA CYS A 103 -29.67 34.85 68.09
C CYS A 103 -30.59 33.69 67.69
N HIS A 104 -31.56 33.32 68.54
CA HIS A 104 -32.51 32.27 68.17
C HIS A 104 -33.47 32.70 67.06
N MET A 105 -33.86 33.99 67.01
CA MET A 105 -34.63 34.54 65.89
C MET A 105 -33.83 34.49 64.58
N TRP A 106 -32.52 34.74 64.63
CA TRP A 106 -31.62 34.69 63.50
C TRP A 106 -31.49 33.25 62.95
N GLU A 107 -31.22 32.28 63.82
CA GLU A 107 -31.02 30.88 63.43
C GLU A 107 -32.29 30.20 62.86
N MET A 108 -33.47 30.62 63.32
CA MET A 108 -34.73 29.93 63.01
C MET A 108 -35.48 30.50 61.80
N ASN A 109 -35.07 31.65 61.28
CA ASN A 109 -35.77 32.36 60.20
C ASN A 109 -34.92 32.41 58.92
N ARG A 110 -35.58 32.67 57.79
CA ARG A 110 -34.88 32.94 56.54
C ARG A 110 -34.18 34.29 56.64
N ILE A 111 -32.89 34.30 56.35
CA ILE A 111 -32.10 35.54 56.34
C ILE A 111 -32.56 36.41 55.18
N ASP A 112 -33.16 37.56 55.50
CA ASP A 112 -33.49 38.65 54.61
C ASP A 112 -33.04 39.99 55.22
N ILE A 113 -33.10 41.07 54.43
CA ILE A 113 -32.69 42.42 54.87
C ILE A 113 -33.41 42.85 56.16
N LYS A 114 -34.69 42.49 56.32
CA LYS A 114 -35.47 42.88 57.51
C LYS A 114 -34.98 42.15 58.75
N LEU A 115 -34.67 40.86 58.65
CA LEU A 115 -34.16 40.07 59.76
C LEU A 115 -32.78 40.56 60.21
N ILE A 116 -31.93 40.98 59.26
CA ILE A 116 -30.62 41.60 59.54
C ILE A 116 -30.81 42.84 60.43
N ASP A 117 -31.71 43.75 60.04
CA ASP A 117 -32.00 44.97 60.80
C ASP A 117 -32.68 44.67 62.14
N GLU A 118 -33.57 43.69 62.21
CA GLU A 118 -34.35 43.40 63.41
C GLU A 118 -33.58 42.63 64.49
N CYS A 119 -32.59 41.82 64.10
CA CYS A 119 -31.81 40.96 64.99
C CYS A 119 -30.38 41.47 65.17
N LEU A 120 -29.59 41.56 64.09
CA LEU A 120 -28.14 41.77 64.19
C LEU A 120 -27.77 43.17 64.72
N THR A 121 -28.60 44.19 64.48
CA THR A 121 -28.37 45.54 65.04
C THR A 121 -28.58 45.63 66.56
N LYS A 122 -29.30 44.66 67.15
CA LYS A 122 -29.72 44.68 68.55
C LYS A 122 -28.90 43.74 69.44
N VAL A 123 -28.11 42.84 68.84
CA VAL A 123 -27.20 41.95 69.56
C VAL A 123 -26.00 42.73 70.07
N SER A 124 -25.66 42.56 71.34
CA SER A 124 -24.55 43.28 71.98
C SER A 124 -23.18 42.66 71.69
N ASP A 125 -23.12 41.34 71.49
CA ASP A 125 -21.89 40.63 71.11
C ASP A 125 -21.52 40.88 69.63
N THR A 126 -20.73 41.93 69.42
CA THR A 126 -20.19 42.32 68.11
C THR A 126 -19.32 41.24 67.45
N ILE A 127 -18.60 40.41 68.21
CA ILE A 127 -17.77 39.33 67.65
C ILE A 127 -18.66 38.22 67.12
N TRP A 128 -19.72 37.88 67.85
CA TRP A 128 -20.74 36.94 67.36
C TRP A 128 -21.43 37.47 66.10
N VAL A 129 -21.83 38.74 66.07
CA VAL A 129 -22.46 39.35 64.88
C VAL A 129 -21.53 39.31 63.66
N LEU A 130 -20.24 39.63 63.84
CA LEU A 130 -19.26 39.54 62.75
C LEU A 130 -19.03 38.10 62.28
N ASN A 131 -19.02 37.13 63.20
CA ASN A 131 -18.95 35.72 62.85
C ASN A 131 -20.14 35.30 61.98
N GLU A 132 -21.36 35.71 62.34
CA GLU A 132 -22.56 35.42 61.57
C GLU A 132 -22.52 36.09 60.18
N CYS A 133 -22.04 37.34 60.08
CA CYS A 133 -21.87 38.02 58.79
C CYS A 133 -20.88 37.29 57.86
N VAL A 134 -19.90 36.59 58.44
CA VAL A 134 -18.90 35.82 57.69
C VAL A 134 -19.41 34.42 57.35
N GLU A 135 -20.01 33.71 58.29
CA GLU A 135 -20.42 32.32 58.09
C GLU A 135 -21.69 32.19 57.25
N CYS A 136 -22.69 33.05 57.49
CA CYS A 136 -23.98 32.96 56.81
C CYS A 136 -23.91 33.35 55.33
N VAL A 137 -24.68 32.63 54.49
CA VAL A 137 -24.90 32.98 53.08
C VAL A 137 -26.40 33.01 52.81
N PRO A 138 -27.01 34.20 52.67
CA PRO A 138 -28.40 34.34 52.28
C PRO A 138 -28.70 33.67 50.95
N GLN A 139 -29.97 33.31 50.73
CA GLN A 139 -30.41 32.68 49.48
C GLN A 139 -30.50 33.69 48.33
N ASP A 140 -30.80 34.94 48.64
CA ASP A 140 -30.92 36.04 47.69
C ASP A 140 -29.68 36.94 47.66
N LEU A 141 -29.41 37.48 46.48
CA LEU A 141 -28.24 38.30 46.20
C LEU A 141 -28.24 39.62 46.99
N ASP A 142 -29.40 40.27 47.10
CA ASP A 142 -29.53 41.58 47.77
C ASP A 142 -29.29 41.46 49.28
N SER A 143 -29.85 40.44 49.93
CA SER A 143 -29.61 40.19 51.37
C SER A 143 -28.17 39.77 51.63
N LEU A 144 -27.52 39.02 50.73
CA LEU A 144 -26.10 38.70 50.86
C LEU A 144 -25.24 39.96 50.76
N LYS A 145 -25.49 40.83 49.77
CA LYS A 145 -24.79 42.13 49.66
C LYS A 145 -24.97 42.97 50.92
N TYR A 146 -26.21 43.07 51.39
CA TYR A 146 -26.54 43.84 52.58
C TYR A 146 -25.84 43.27 53.81
N LEU A 147 -25.83 41.95 53.99
CA LEU A 147 -25.15 41.28 55.12
C LEU A 147 -23.64 41.54 55.12
N LEU A 148 -22.99 41.42 53.95
CA LEU A 148 -21.55 41.68 53.84
C LEU A 148 -21.23 43.15 54.11
N GLN A 149 -22.00 44.08 53.55
CA GLN A 149 -21.81 45.51 53.78
C GLN A 149 -22.03 45.88 55.26
N PHE A 150 -23.09 45.32 55.87
CA PHE A 150 -23.40 45.48 57.28
C PHE A 150 -22.21 45.04 58.17
N GLY A 151 -21.63 43.87 57.89
CA GLY A 151 -20.42 43.41 58.60
C GLY A 151 -19.20 44.32 58.37
N ILE A 152 -19.02 44.87 57.16
CA ILE A 152 -17.89 45.78 56.84
C ILE A 152 -18.02 47.10 57.59
N ASP A 153 -19.24 47.63 57.70
CA ASP A 153 -19.53 48.87 58.42
C ASP A 153 -19.35 48.68 59.93
N LEU A 154 -19.78 47.53 60.47
CA LEU A 154 -19.55 47.14 61.87
C LEU A 154 -18.07 46.87 62.18
N SER A 155 -17.28 46.45 61.20
CA SER A 155 -15.85 46.17 61.36
C SER A 155 -14.96 47.39 61.05
N SER A 156 -15.42 48.60 61.36
CA SER A 156 -14.67 49.83 61.05
C SER A 156 -13.40 50.01 61.89
N ARG A 157 -12.46 50.80 61.36
CA ARG A 157 -11.19 51.10 62.03
C ARG A 157 -11.39 51.77 63.40
N ASP A 158 -12.39 52.64 63.51
CA ASP A 158 -12.66 53.39 64.73
C ASP A 158 -13.14 52.48 65.87
N ILE A 159 -13.97 51.48 65.55
CA ILE A 159 -14.45 50.48 66.51
C ILE A 159 -13.29 49.61 67.01
N LEU A 160 -12.37 49.22 66.12
CA LEU A 160 -11.17 48.47 66.51
C LEU A 160 -10.32 49.25 67.53
N PHE A 161 -10.09 50.55 67.29
CA PHE A 161 -9.33 51.42 68.19
C PHE A 161 -9.98 51.60 69.56
N GLN A 162 -11.31 51.65 69.62
CA GLN A 162 -12.04 51.91 70.86
C GLN A 162 -12.10 50.69 71.78
N SER A 163 -12.23 49.48 71.22
CA SER A 163 -12.67 48.31 71.99
C SER A 163 -11.67 47.16 72.08
N TYR A 164 -10.63 47.10 71.24
CA TYR A 164 -9.86 45.86 71.06
C TYR A 164 -8.33 45.99 71.19
N LEU A 165 -7.84 47.16 71.63
CA LEU A 165 -6.43 47.37 71.95
C LEU A 165 -6.08 46.82 73.34
N VAL A 166 -4.89 46.24 73.48
CA VAL A 166 -4.35 45.74 74.77
C VAL A 166 -4.19 46.90 75.78
N ASN A 167 -3.90 48.11 75.29
CA ASN A 167 -3.84 49.32 76.11
C ASN A 167 -4.47 50.52 75.38
N PRO A 168 -5.51 51.16 75.94
CA PRO A 168 -6.25 52.26 75.30
C PRO A 168 -5.44 53.55 75.07
N THR A 169 -4.21 53.65 75.57
CA THR A 169 -3.33 54.82 75.35
C THR A 169 -2.43 54.71 74.11
N ILE A 170 -2.39 53.53 73.46
CA ILE A 170 -1.56 53.28 72.27
C ILE A 170 -2.23 53.92 71.05
N LYS A 171 -1.46 54.70 70.28
CA LYS A 171 -1.94 55.36 69.04
C LYS A 171 -1.54 54.64 67.75
N GLU A 172 -0.64 53.67 67.84
CA GLU A 172 -0.10 52.96 66.68
C GLU A 172 -0.72 51.55 66.55
N LEU A 173 -1.29 51.27 65.38
CA LEU A 173 -2.01 50.04 65.10
C LEU A 173 -1.02 49.03 64.50
N VAL A 174 -0.56 48.09 65.32
CA VAL A 174 0.35 46.99 64.96
C VAL A 174 -0.23 45.70 65.53
N GLU A 175 -0.01 44.56 64.87
CA GLU A 175 -0.55 43.26 65.28
C GLU A 175 -0.36 42.95 66.77
N ASP A 176 0.83 43.21 67.30
CA ASP A 176 1.20 42.90 68.70
C ASP A 176 0.38 43.68 69.74
N ASN A 177 -0.24 44.79 69.34
CA ASN A 177 -1.05 45.64 70.21
C ASN A 177 -2.54 45.24 70.25
N LEU A 178 -2.94 44.21 69.50
CA LEU A 178 -4.32 43.73 69.44
C LEU A 178 -4.59 42.63 70.47
N THR A 179 -5.76 42.69 71.11
CA THR A 179 -6.29 41.56 71.90
C THR A 179 -6.60 40.36 71.01
N LEU A 180 -6.81 39.17 71.59
CA LEU A 180 -7.17 37.98 70.81
C LEU A 180 -8.46 38.19 70.00
N ASP A 181 -9.46 38.83 70.61
CA ASP A 181 -10.71 39.19 69.91
C ASP A 181 -10.51 40.34 68.93
N GLY A 182 -9.56 41.24 69.18
CA GLY A 182 -9.09 42.22 68.19
C GLY A 182 -8.47 41.58 66.95
N LYS A 183 -7.69 40.50 67.12
CA LYS A 183 -7.17 39.73 65.98
C LYS A 183 -8.29 39.05 65.20
N LYS A 184 -9.27 38.44 65.88
CA LYS A 184 -10.47 37.87 65.23
C LYS A 184 -11.28 38.93 64.50
N PHE A 185 -11.46 40.11 65.10
CA PHE A 185 -12.18 41.24 64.50
C PHE A 185 -11.56 41.65 63.15
N VAL A 186 -10.23 41.82 63.11
CA VAL A 186 -9.51 42.14 61.88
C VAL A 186 -9.60 40.98 60.88
N GLN A 187 -9.52 39.72 61.33
CA GLN A 187 -9.72 38.55 60.47
C GLN A 187 -11.12 38.50 59.84
N TYR A 188 -12.17 38.83 60.60
CA TYR A 188 -13.53 38.89 60.05
C TYR A 188 -13.64 40.01 59.01
N ARG A 189 -13.06 41.19 59.24
CA ARG A 189 -13.00 42.25 58.22
C ARG A 189 -12.33 41.78 56.93
N LEU A 190 -11.17 41.12 57.04
CA LEU A 190 -10.46 40.56 55.88
C LEU A 190 -11.32 39.55 55.11
N ASN A 191 -12.01 38.66 55.83
CA ASN A 191 -12.92 37.69 55.21
C ASN A 191 -14.10 38.38 54.52
N LEU A 192 -14.72 39.38 55.15
CA LEU A 192 -15.84 40.13 54.59
C LEU A 192 -15.45 40.89 53.33
N LEU A 193 -14.29 41.56 53.34
CA LEU A 193 -13.75 42.25 52.16
C LEU A 193 -13.48 41.26 51.03
N LYS A 194 -12.80 40.14 51.32
CA LYS A 194 -12.55 39.06 50.35
C LYS A 194 -13.86 38.50 49.77
N TYR A 195 -14.87 38.30 50.59
CA TYR A 195 -16.17 37.78 50.17
C TYR A 195 -16.92 38.79 49.31
N LEU A 196 -16.89 40.07 49.67
CA LEU A 196 -17.48 41.13 48.87
C LEU A 196 -16.80 41.25 47.49
N GLU A 197 -15.47 41.26 47.44
CA GLU A 197 -14.70 41.25 46.19
C GLU A 197 -15.06 40.03 45.33
N ARG A 198 -15.16 38.84 45.94
CA ARG A 198 -15.60 37.63 45.22
C ARG A 198 -17.02 37.75 44.70
N LEU A 199 -17.92 38.37 45.47
CA LEU A 199 -19.31 38.55 45.07
C LEU A 199 -19.39 39.47 43.85
N ILE A 200 -18.70 40.61 43.88
CA ILE A 200 -18.60 41.53 42.75
C ILE A 200 -18.07 40.81 41.50
N LEU A 201 -17.01 40.01 41.64
CA LEU A 201 -16.49 39.22 40.53
C LEU A 201 -17.53 38.20 40.01
N TYR A 202 -18.24 37.52 40.90
CA TYR A 202 -19.28 36.57 40.51
C TYR A 202 -20.43 37.26 39.77
N GLU A 203 -20.83 38.46 40.18
CA GLU A 203 -21.81 39.27 39.47
C GLU A 203 -21.34 39.65 38.07
N GLU A 204 -20.09 40.08 37.91
CA GLU A 204 -19.52 40.40 36.60
C GLU A 204 -19.48 39.17 35.68
N ILE A 205 -19.20 37.98 36.23
CA ILE A 205 -19.29 36.72 35.50
C ILE A 205 -20.74 36.44 35.06
N LEU A 206 -21.72 36.62 35.94
CA LEU A 206 -23.13 36.43 35.61
C LEU A 206 -23.60 37.43 34.53
N LYS A 207 -23.22 38.71 34.64
CA LYS A 207 -23.48 39.74 33.62
C LYS A 207 -22.95 39.33 32.26
N CYS A 208 -21.71 38.84 32.21
CA CYS A 208 -21.07 38.38 30.99
C CYS A 208 -21.82 37.20 30.36
N LYS A 209 -22.23 36.22 31.16
CA LYS A 209 -22.90 35.00 30.67
C LYS A 209 -24.32 35.22 30.16
N TYR A 210 -25.07 36.08 30.84
CA TYR A 210 -26.50 36.25 30.54
C TYR A 210 -26.78 37.53 29.73
N ASN A 211 -25.79 38.41 29.53
CA ASN A 211 -25.96 39.71 28.88
C ASN A 211 -27.10 40.55 29.48
N GLU A 212 -27.26 40.48 30.80
CA GLU A 212 -28.34 41.14 31.55
C GLU A 212 -27.83 42.30 32.41
N ASP A 213 -28.67 43.33 32.55
CA ASP A 213 -28.49 44.43 33.51
C ASP A 213 -28.69 43.94 34.97
N ASP A 214 -28.20 44.73 35.93
CA ASP A 214 -28.17 44.41 37.37
C ASP A 214 -29.48 43.83 37.94
N ASN A 215 -30.63 44.28 37.44
CA ASN A 215 -31.94 43.92 37.97
C ASN A 215 -32.40 42.47 37.70
N ASN A 216 -31.79 41.74 36.75
CA ASN A 216 -32.15 40.34 36.48
C ASN A 216 -31.15 39.32 37.06
N LEU A 217 -29.99 39.76 37.55
CA LEU A 217 -28.94 38.89 38.11
C LEU A 217 -29.43 38.02 39.27
N VAL A 218 -30.41 38.51 40.04
CA VAL A 218 -31.01 37.81 41.17
C VAL A 218 -31.56 36.43 40.77
N LYS A 219 -32.04 36.26 39.51
CA LYS A 219 -32.58 34.99 39.02
C LYS A 219 -31.51 33.93 38.77
N HIS A 220 -30.28 34.37 38.51
CA HIS A 220 -29.15 33.51 38.14
C HIS A 220 -28.15 33.30 39.29
N PHE A 221 -28.28 34.06 40.38
CA PHE A 221 -27.45 33.91 41.56
C PHE A 221 -27.68 32.55 42.24
N ASN A 222 -26.59 31.85 42.52
CA ASN A 222 -26.61 30.59 43.26
C ASN A 222 -25.83 30.73 44.58
N SER A 223 -26.56 30.83 45.69
CA SER A 223 -26.01 30.94 47.04
C SER A 223 -25.09 29.77 47.41
N SER A 224 -25.46 28.53 47.08
CA SER A 224 -24.65 27.35 47.37
C SER A 224 -23.33 27.34 46.59
N PHE A 225 -23.34 27.81 45.34
CA PHE A 225 -22.13 27.94 44.53
C PHE A 225 -21.24 29.06 45.06
N TYR A 226 -21.82 30.23 45.37
CA TYR A 226 -21.08 31.34 45.98
C TYR A 226 -20.36 30.92 47.27
N HIS A 227 -21.05 30.18 48.15
CA HIS A 227 -20.48 29.66 49.39
C HIS A 227 -19.24 28.77 49.14
N GLN A 228 -19.21 28.02 48.03
CA GLN A 228 -18.05 27.20 47.65
C GLN A 228 -16.88 28.02 47.08
N ILE A 229 -17.15 29.12 46.38
CA ILE A 229 -16.11 29.91 45.69
C ILE A 229 -15.57 31.08 46.52
N ARG A 230 -16.29 31.58 47.52
CA ARG A 230 -15.89 32.72 48.38
C ARG A 230 -14.55 32.52 49.10
N ASN A 231 -14.22 31.27 49.40
CA ASN A 231 -12.97 30.92 50.09
C ASN A 231 -11.80 30.60 49.15
N LYS A 232 -12.07 30.27 47.89
CA LYS A 232 -11.04 29.88 46.93
C LYS A 232 -10.13 31.06 46.60
N SER A 233 -8.87 30.77 46.29
CA SER A 233 -7.99 31.80 45.71
C SER A 233 -8.43 32.12 44.27
N SER A 234 -8.07 33.30 43.79
CA SER A 234 -8.32 33.69 42.39
C SER A 234 -7.74 32.69 41.40
N PHE A 235 -6.54 32.18 41.67
CA PHE A 235 -5.90 31.16 40.85
C PHE A 235 -6.66 29.82 40.88
N GLU A 236 -7.08 29.35 42.06
CA GLU A 236 -7.86 28.12 42.19
C GLU A 236 -9.20 28.21 41.43
N LEU A 237 -9.89 29.34 41.54
CA LEU A 237 -11.15 29.55 40.84
C LEU A 237 -10.96 29.64 39.31
N ALA A 238 -9.89 30.29 38.85
CA ALA A 238 -9.56 30.36 37.44
C ALA A 238 -9.25 28.96 36.85
N ILE A 239 -8.50 28.13 37.59
CA ILE A 239 -8.26 26.72 37.22
C ILE A 239 -9.58 25.92 37.19
N TYR A 240 -10.48 26.15 38.14
CA TYR A 240 -11.80 25.52 38.14
C TYR A 240 -12.59 25.86 36.86
N TYR A 241 -12.64 27.13 36.45
CA TYR A 241 -13.33 27.51 35.21
C TYR A 241 -12.62 26.98 33.96
N ALA A 242 -11.28 26.98 33.93
CA ALA A 242 -10.51 26.41 32.82
C ALA A 242 -10.81 24.92 32.62
N ASN A 243 -10.76 24.13 33.69
CA ASN A 243 -11.05 22.68 33.64
C ASN A 243 -12.49 22.38 33.21
N ASN A 244 -13.44 23.24 33.58
CA ASN A 244 -14.84 23.13 33.14
C ASN A 244 -15.08 23.74 31.75
N SER A 245 -14.02 24.15 31.04
CA SER A 245 -14.13 24.70 29.69
C SER A 245 -14.95 26.00 29.61
N ASP A 246 -15.07 26.71 30.73
CA ASP A 246 -15.87 27.94 30.89
C ASP A 246 -15.01 29.17 30.60
N TYR A 247 -14.68 29.35 29.32
CA TYR A 247 -13.80 30.41 28.84
C TYR A 247 -14.39 31.82 29.02
N GLU A 248 -15.73 31.95 29.11
CA GLU A 248 -16.41 33.24 29.32
C GLU A 248 -16.17 33.77 30.73
N SER A 249 -16.36 32.92 31.75
CA SER A 249 -16.02 33.27 33.13
C SER A 249 -14.53 33.55 33.29
N LEU A 250 -13.70 32.72 32.66
CA LEU A 250 -12.24 32.89 32.70
C LEU A 250 -11.80 34.21 32.06
N ALA A 251 -12.44 34.64 30.97
CA ALA A 251 -12.17 35.92 30.31
C ALA A 251 -12.41 37.11 31.24
N VAL A 252 -13.51 37.08 32.01
CA VAL A 252 -13.84 38.12 33.00
C VAL A 252 -12.76 38.17 34.09
N MET A 253 -12.36 37.01 34.61
CA MET A 253 -11.33 36.92 35.65
C MET A 253 -9.96 37.45 35.16
N LEU A 254 -9.53 37.05 33.97
CA LEU A 254 -8.25 37.48 33.39
C LEU A 254 -8.19 38.99 33.09
N LYS A 255 -9.35 39.63 32.89
CA LYS A 255 -9.48 41.07 32.69
C LYS A 255 -9.50 41.86 33.99
N LYS A 256 -10.11 41.32 35.05
CA LYS A 256 -10.35 42.04 36.32
C LYS A 256 -9.28 41.78 37.38
N GLU A 257 -8.68 40.59 37.43
CA GLU A 257 -7.72 40.21 38.46
C GLU A 257 -6.28 40.29 37.93
N ALA A 258 -5.57 41.36 38.27
CA ALA A 258 -4.18 41.58 37.86
C ALA A 258 -3.25 40.42 38.25
N ASN A 259 -3.47 39.82 39.43
CA ASN A 259 -2.72 38.68 39.96
C ASN A 259 -2.72 37.44 39.06
N LEU A 260 -3.73 37.27 38.19
CA LEU A 260 -3.80 36.15 37.25
C LEU A 260 -2.94 36.35 36.00
N SER A 261 -2.47 37.57 35.75
CA SER A 261 -1.70 37.89 34.54
C SER A 261 -0.43 37.04 34.42
N LYS A 262 0.24 36.73 35.55
CA LYS A 262 1.42 35.85 35.56
C LYS A 262 1.11 34.40 35.14
N HIS A 263 -0.16 33.98 35.24
CA HIS A 263 -0.62 32.61 34.97
C HIS A 263 -1.40 32.47 33.65
N PHE A 264 -1.49 33.52 32.83
CA PHE A 264 -2.39 33.55 31.68
C PHE A 264 -2.25 32.33 30.76
N LEU A 265 -1.02 32.00 30.33
CA LEU A 265 -0.75 30.85 29.46
C LEU A 265 -1.08 29.51 30.14
N VAL A 266 -0.79 29.41 31.45
CA VAL A 266 -1.09 28.22 32.25
C VAL A 266 -2.59 27.98 32.31
N LEU A 267 -3.38 29.03 32.54
CA LEU A 267 -4.84 28.94 32.60
C LEU A 267 -5.42 28.48 31.26
N LEU A 268 -4.91 29.01 30.14
CA LEU A 268 -5.33 28.57 28.80
C LEU A 268 -4.92 27.13 28.49
N SER A 269 -3.77 26.66 28.98
CA SER A 269 -3.38 25.24 28.85
C SER A 269 -4.30 24.27 29.59
N ASN A 270 -5.05 24.73 30.60
CA ASN A 270 -6.00 23.90 31.35
C ASN A 270 -7.41 23.89 30.72
N LEU A 271 -7.66 24.63 29.64
CA LEU A 271 -8.89 24.47 28.84
C LEU A 271 -8.86 23.11 28.14
N SER A 272 -10.00 22.43 27.98
CA SER A 272 -10.04 21.16 27.25
C SER A 272 -9.58 21.30 25.80
N GLU A 273 -8.78 20.35 25.33
CA GLU A 273 -8.30 20.26 23.93
C GLU A 273 -9.45 20.09 22.92
N THR A 274 -10.63 19.68 23.39
CA THR A 274 -11.83 19.48 22.57
C THR A 274 -12.57 20.78 22.24
N ILE A 275 -12.21 21.90 22.88
CA ILE A 275 -12.82 23.20 22.61
C ILE A 275 -12.14 23.84 21.40
N SER A 276 -12.94 24.32 20.45
CA SER A 276 -12.42 25.12 19.34
C SER A 276 -11.81 26.44 19.84
N PRO A 277 -10.55 26.76 19.44
CA PRO A 277 -9.91 28.04 19.75
C PRO A 277 -10.68 29.28 19.31
N LEU A 278 -11.52 29.17 18.28
CA LEU A 278 -12.35 30.27 17.82
C LEU A 278 -13.38 30.71 18.87
N LYS A 279 -13.84 29.80 19.74
CA LYS A 279 -14.79 30.14 20.81
C LYS A 279 -14.18 31.08 21.86
N TYR A 280 -12.89 30.95 22.12
CA TYR A 280 -12.15 31.78 23.06
C TYR A 280 -11.15 32.73 22.37
N GLU A 281 -11.36 33.04 21.09
CA GLU A 281 -10.52 33.96 20.30
C GLU A 281 -10.39 35.33 20.97
N ASN A 282 -11.45 35.82 21.62
CA ASN A 282 -11.42 37.09 22.36
C ASN A 282 -10.45 37.06 23.55
N VAL A 283 -10.30 35.90 24.20
CA VAL A 283 -9.34 35.71 25.29
C VAL A 283 -7.91 35.70 24.74
N LEU A 284 -7.71 35.06 23.58
CA LEU A 284 -6.44 35.10 22.85
C LEU A 284 -6.09 36.51 22.39
N LYS A 285 -7.06 37.27 21.83
CA LYS A 285 -6.89 38.69 21.49
C LYS A 285 -6.41 39.49 22.71
N HIS A 286 -7.03 39.28 23.87
CA HIS A 286 -6.62 39.95 25.09
C HIS A 286 -5.18 39.58 25.51
N LEU A 287 -4.80 38.31 25.41
CA LEU A 287 -3.43 37.85 25.62
C LEU A 287 -2.44 38.59 24.69
N PHE A 288 -2.74 38.68 23.40
CA PHE A 288 -1.90 39.37 22.43
C PHE A 288 -1.83 40.88 22.69
N THR A 289 -2.89 41.51 23.18
CA THR A 289 -2.82 42.94 23.57
C THR A 289 -1.87 43.19 24.74
N LYS A 290 -1.79 42.26 25.71
CA LYS A 290 -0.87 42.35 26.87
C LYS A 290 0.61 42.22 26.48
N LEU A 291 0.95 41.75 25.27
CA LEU A 291 2.34 41.80 24.77
C LEU A 291 2.89 43.23 24.69
N ASN A 292 2.02 44.21 24.41
CA ASN A 292 2.39 45.57 24.03
C ASN A 292 2.18 46.61 25.14
N LEU A 293 1.67 46.21 26.31
CA LEU A 293 1.42 47.11 27.43
C LEU A 293 2.63 47.11 28.38
N GLU A 294 3.00 48.29 28.88
CA GLU A 294 3.91 48.39 30.03
C GLU A 294 3.18 47.94 31.29
N PRO A 295 3.88 47.33 32.28
CA PRO A 295 3.28 47.02 33.55
C PRO A 295 2.80 48.33 34.18
N GLU A 296 1.49 48.47 34.36
CA GLU A 296 0.92 49.55 35.13
C GLU A 296 1.22 49.27 36.61
N ASP A 297 2.01 50.13 37.25
CA ASP A 297 2.12 50.18 38.70
C ASP A 297 0.79 50.73 39.25
N GLU A 298 -0.24 49.89 39.27
CA GLU A 298 -1.45 50.19 40.01
C GLU A 298 -1.13 50.16 41.50
N PHE A 299 -0.88 51.34 42.07
CA PHE A 299 -0.91 51.52 43.52
C PHE A 299 -2.35 51.31 43.97
N GLU A 300 -2.65 50.09 44.39
CA GLU A 300 -3.94 49.77 44.98
C GLU A 300 -4.00 50.35 46.40
N ASP A 301 -4.99 51.23 46.66
CA ASP A 301 -5.29 51.71 48.01
C ASP A 301 -5.83 50.55 48.86
N LEU A 302 -4.91 49.79 49.46
CA LEU A 302 -5.22 48.63 50.30
C LEU A 302 -5.94 49.06 51.59
N ASP A 303 -6.98 48.30 51.97
CA ASP A 303 -7.63 48.49 53.26
C ASP A 303 -6.62 48.32 54.41
N TRP A 304 -6.79 49.13 55.46
CA TRP A 304 -5.89 49.15 56.62
C TRP A 304 -5.71 47.77 57.28
N SER A 305 -6.70 46.87 57.15
CA SER A 305 -6.66 45.53 57.74
C SER A 305 -5.63 44.60 57.11
N TYR A 306 -5.32 44.75 55.81
CA TYR A 306 -4.30 43.95 55.13
C TYR A 306 -2.90 44.24 55.72
N ASN A 307 -2.61 45.49 56.06
CA ASN A 307 -1.31 45.85 56.65
C ASN A 307 -1.09 45.28 58.07
N LEU A 308 -2.13 44.75 58.74
CA LEU A 308 -2.06 44.23 60.11
C LEU A 308 -1.89 42.72 60.21
N LEU A 309 -2.73 41.96 59.49
CA LEU A 309 -2.83 40.50 59.65
C LEU A 309 -2.72 39.71 58.34
N GLY A 310 -2.62 40.35 57.16
CA GLY A 310 -2.64 39.59 55.91
C GLY A 310 -2.11 40.32 54.68
N SER A 311 -1.14 39.71 54.00
CA SER A 311 -0.75 40.16 52.67
C SER A 311 -1.82 39.80 51.64
N LYS A 312 -2.29 40.79 50.85
CA LYS A 312 -3.22 40.56 49.73
C LYS A 312 -2.63 39.63 48.65
N HIS A 313 -1.30 39.47 48.60
CA HIS A 313 -0.58 38.79 47.52
C HIS A 313 0.19 37.53 47.97
N GLU A 314 -0.18 36.89 49.07
CA GLU A 314 0.41 35.61 49.45
C GLU A 314 0.07 34.50 48.45
N ILE A 315 1.09 33.71 48.08
CA ILE A 315 0.93 32.53 47.23
C ILE A 315 0.04 31.54 47.97
N SER A 316 -1.11 31.23 47.39
CA SER A 316 -2.04 30.28 48.01
C SER A 316 -1.44 28.87 48.08
N GLU A 317 -1.78 28.11 49.12
CA GLU A 317 -1.36 26.70 49.25
C GLU A 317 -1.78 25.86 48.02
N PHE A 318 -2.94 26.18 47.43
CA PHE A 318 -3.39 25.55 46.19
C PHE A 318 -2.45 25.85 45.01
N GLU A 319 -2.02 27.10 44.83
CA GLU A 319 -1.07 27.49 43.77
C GLU A 319 0.24 26.72 43.92
N ALA A 320 0.80 26.65 45.13
CA ALA A 320 2.02 25.88 45.41
C ALA A 320 1.85 24.40 45.05
N ARG A 321 0.78 23.76 45.56
CA ARG A 321 0.48 22.34 45.28
C ARG A 321 0.18 22.05 43.80
N PHE A 322 -0.45 22.99 43.09
CA PHE A 322 -0.73 22.85 41.67
C PHE A 322 0.57 22.73 40.86
N TYR A 323 1.54 23.60 41.15
CA TYR A 323 2.84 23.60 40.48
C TYR A 323 3.78 22.47 40.93
N GLU A 324 3.61 21.95 42.14
CA GLU A 324 4.28 20.70 42.56
C GLU A 324 3.78 19.50 41.76
N LYS A 325 2.46 19.40 41.54
CA LYS A 325 1.86 18.31 40.76
C LYS A 325 2.09 18.44 39.26
N ASN A 326 2.18 19.67 38.75
CA ASN A 326 2.29 19.95 37.32
C ASN A 326 3.51 20.84 37.02
N PRO A 327 4.75 20.30 37.13
CA PRO A 327 5.96 21.09 36.96
C PRO A 327 6.12 21.67 35.55
N GLN A 328 5.54 21.04 34.53
CA GLN A 328 5.59 21.49 33.13
C GLN A 328 4.98 22.88 32.92
N TYR A 329 3.97 23.26 33.71
CA TYR A 329 3.34 24.57 33.59
C TYR A 329 4.19 25.71 34.13
N LYS A 330 5.24 25.41 34.93
CA LYS A 330 6.17 26.45 35.41
C LYS A 330 6.90 27.14 34.26
N ASN A 331 7.11 26.43 33.15
CA ASN A 331 7.76 26.97 31.96
C ASN A 331 6.93 28.07 31.29
N PHE A 332 5.62 28.10 31.51
CA PHE A 332 4.69 29.05 30.90
C PHE A 332 4.19 30.13 31.88
N VAL A 333 4.85 30.29 33.03
CA VAL A 333 4.58 31.40 33.96
C VAL A 333 5.26 32.67 33.46
N ILE A 334 4.50 33.76 33.40
CA ILE A 334 4.97 35.07 32.96
C ILE A 334 5.57 35.79 34.18
N ASN A 335 6.90 35.79 34.27
CA ASN A 335 7.61 36.35 35.43
C ASN A 335 7.76 37.88 35.39
N PHE A 336 7.87 38.47 34.19
CA PHE A 336 8.09 39.90 34.01
C PHE A 336 7.20 40.46 32.91
N ARG A 337 7.45 40.02 31.67
CA ARG A 337 6.69 40.43 30.49
C ARG A 337 6.49 39.22 29.58
N LEU A 338 5.33 39.16 28.97
CA LEU A 338 5.08 38.20 27.89
C LEU A 338 5.98 38.57 26.71
N ASN A 339 6.88 37.67 26.32
CA ASN A 339 7.75 37.86 25.16
C ASN A 339 7.29 36.97 24.00
N HIS A 340 7.73 37.32 22.79
CA HIS A 340 7.37 36.59 21.58
C HIS A 340 7.83 35.12 21.63
N GLU A 341 9.05 34.85 22.14
CA GLU A 341 9.62 33.51 22.19
C GLU A 341 8.79 32.53 23.06
N LEU A 342 8.41 32.95 24.27
CA LEU A 342 7.59 32.14 25.17
C LEU A 342 6.22 31.87 24.58
N LEU A 343 5.62 32.86 23.91
CA LEU A 343 4.31 32.73 23.29
C LEU A 343 4.33 31.80 22.07
N ILE A 344 5.37 31.90 21.24
CA ILE A 344 5.61 30.96 20.12
C ILE A 344 5.77 29.55 20.68
N GLN A 345 6.61 29.38 21.72
CA GLN A 345 6.82 28.07 22.35
C GLN A 345 5.51 27.50 22.89
N TRP A 346 4.71 28.31 23.59
CA TRP A 346 3.42 27.90 24.13
C TRP A 346 2.43 27.51 23.03
N LEU A 347 2.28 28.34 21.98
CA LEU A 347 1.38 28.04 20.85
C LEU A 347 1.78 26.75 20.12
N ARG A 348 3.09 26.53 19.93
CA ARG A 348 3.62 25.28 19.36
C ARG A 348 3.30 24.09 20.26
N THR A 349 3.63 24.16 21.55
CA THR A 349 3.35 23.07 22.50
C THR A 349 1.85 22.78 22.57
N ARG A 350 1.02 23.81 22.72
CA ARG A 350 -0.42 23.64 22.89
C ARG A 350 -1.11 23.10 21.65
N SER A 351 -0.73 23.58 20.46
CA SER A 351 -1.29 23.05 19.20
C SER A 351 -0.93 21.57 18.99
N LEU A 352 0.27 21.14 19.39
CA LEU A 352 0.68 19.73 19.35
C LEU A 352 -0.02 18.89 20.42
N GLU A 353 -0.20 19.39 21.65
CA GLU A 353 -0.98 18.70 22.69
C GLU A 353 -2.43 18.45 22.24
N ILE A 354 -3.07 19.44 21.61
CA ILE A 354 -4.42 19.28 21.05
C ILE A 354 -4.44 18.15 20.03
N LEU A 355 -3.45 18.12 19.12
CA LEU A 355 -3.34 17.08 18.11
C LEU A 355 -3.13 15.69 18.73
N GLU A 356 -2.16 15.56 19.64
CA GLU A 356 -1.78 14.28 20.25
C GLU A 356 -2.91 13.69 21.10
N ASN A 357 -3.67 14.54 21.81
CA ASN A 357 -4.73 14.08 22.71
C ASN A 357 -6.07 13.86 22.02
N THR A 358 -6.36 14.56 20.91
CA THR A 358 -7.71 14.55 20.30
C THR A 358 -7.74 14.15 18.83
N ALA A 359 -6.60 14.18 18.13
CA ALA A 359 -6.48 14.09 16.68
C ALA A 359 -7.26 15.17 15.89
N LEU A 360 -7.76 16.23 16.55
CA LEU A 360 -8.49 17.34 15.92
C LEU A 360 -7.50 18.37 15.37
N VAL A 361 -6.89 18.08 14.21
CA VAL A 361 -5.92 18.96 13.52
C VAL A 361 -6.49 20.37 13.30
N GLU A 362 -7.79 20.45 13.05
CA GLU A 362 -8.49 21.71 12.79
C GLU A 362 -8.40 22.67 14.00
N HIS A 363 -8.49 22.16 15.22
CA HIS A 363 -8.31 22.98 16.42
C HIS A 363 -6.85 23.45 16.56
N SER A 364 -5.88 22.59 16.27
CA SER A 364 -4.46 22.98 16.25
C SER A 364 -4.21 24.10 15.24
N LEU A 365 -4.79 23.99 14.03
CA LEU A 365 -4.69 25.01 12.98
C LEU A 365 -5.36 26.32 13.38
N GLN A 366 -6.56 26.29 13.98
CA GLN A 366 -7.25 27.48 14.47
C GLN A 366 -6.45 28.23 15.54
N LEU A 367 -5.81 27.50 16.47
CA LEU A 367 -4.96 28.12 17.49
C LEU A 367 -3.73 28.80 16.88
N LEU A 368 -3.08 28.13 15.92
CA LEU A 368 -1.92 28.68 15.22
C LEU A 368 -2.30 29.88 14.34
N ASP A 369 -3.44 29.82 13.65
CA ASP A 369 -3.94 30.94 12.84
C ASP A 369 -4.22 32.17 13.70
N CYS A 370 -4.77 32.01 14.91
CA CYS A 370 -4.87 33.12 15.87
C CYS A 370 -3.50 33.73 16.19
N GLY A 371 -2.47 32.89 16.41
CA GLY A 371 -1.09 33.35 16.63
C GLY A 371 -0.50 34.12 15.44
N ILE A 372 -0.75 33.64 14.22
CA ILE A 372 -0.23 34.23 12.98
C ILE A 372 -0.97 35.53 12.66
N GLN A 373 -2.31 35.51 12.59
CA GLN A 373 -3.13 36.64 12.16
C GLN A 373 -3.23 37.74 13.22
N ILE A 374 -3.49 37.36 14.48
CA ILE A 374 -3.75 38.31 15.57
C ILE A 374 -2.44 38.66 16.27
N GLY A 375 -1.64 37.63 16.60
CA GLY A 375 -0.36 37.78 17.30
C GLY A 375 0.80 38.26 16.41
N LYS A 376 0.65 38.21 15.07
CA LYS A 376 1.69 38.53 14.08
C LYS A 376 2.98 37.72 14.27
N LEU A 377 2.83 36.42 14.56
CA LEU A 377 3.92 35.48 14.80
C LEU A 377 4.18 34.62 13.55
N GLU A 378 4.95 35.16 12.60
CA GLU A 378 5.24 34.51 11.30
C GLU A 378 6.02 33.18 11.47
N GLU A 379 6.76 33.01 12.58
CA GLU A 379 7.52 31.79 12.87
C GLU A 379 6.65 30.54 13.03
N LEU A 380 5.34 30.71 13.25
CA LEU A 380 4.36 29.63 13.36
C LEU A 380 3.88 29.11 12.00
N GLU A 381 4.08 29.86 10.91
CA GLU A 381 3.58 29.49 9.58
C GLU A 381 4.14 28.15 9.09
N ASN A 382 5.39 27.82 9.42
CA ASN A 382 5.95 26.53 9.05
C ASN A 382 5.19 25.38 9.75
N LEU A 383 4.95 25.49 11.06
CA LEU A 383 4.18 24.46 11.78
C LEU A 383 2.74 24.38 11.26
N TYR A 384 2.11 25.53 10.99
CA TYR A 384 0.77 25.59 10.40
C TYR A 384 0.72 24.84 9.06
N THR A 385 1.65 25.11 8.14
CA THR A 385 1.66 24.46 6.82
C THR A 385 1.98 22.96 6.89
N GLN A 386 2.81 22.52 7.85
CA GLN A 386 3.03 21.08 8.11
C GLN A 386 1.75 20.38 8.60
N LEU A 387 1.04 20.99 9.55
CA LEU A 387 -0.23 20.47 10.07
C LEU A 387 -1.34 20.50 9.02
N ASP A 388 -1.37 21.54 8.18
CA ASP A 388 -2.33 21.67 7.08
C ASP A 388 -2.11 20.55 6.05
N LEU A 389 -0.85 20.22 5.72
CA LEU A 389 -0.54 19.03 4.91
C LEU A 389 -0.92 17.72 5.61
N PHE A 390 -0.64 17.61 6.91
CA PHE A 390 -0.97 16.43 7.71
C PHE A 390 -2.49 16.20 7.84
N SER A 391 -3.30 17.26 7.82
CA SER A 391 -4.77 17.15 7.85
C SER A 391 -5.33 16.34 6.67
N LEU A 392 -4.69 16.42 5.50
CA LEU A 392 -5.09 15.61 4.34
C LEU A 392 -4.90 14.12 4.65
N LEU A 393 -3.80 13.76 5.31
CA LEU A 393 -3.57 12.39 5.74
C LEU A 393 -4.63 11.92 6.75
N LEU A 394 -4.99 12.73 7.73
CA LEU A 394 -5.90 12.28 8.80
C LEU A 394 -7.38 12.25 8.42
N TYR A 395 -7.85 13.18 7.59
CA TYR A 395 -9.28 13.31 7.30
C TYR A 395 -9.69 12.73 5.94
N GLU A 396 -8.81 12.82 4.94
CA GLU A 396 -9.15 12.50 3.56
C GLU A 396 -8.63 11.12 3.13
N THR A 397 -7.76 10.52 3.94
CA THR A 397 -7.26 9.17 3.70
C THR A 397 -7.88 8.21 4.70
N GLU A 398 -8.25 6.99 4.25
CA GLU A 398 -8.74 5.89 5.11
C GLU A 398 -7.59 5.38 6.00
N PHE A 399 -7.04 6.28 6.81
CA PHE A 399 -5.82 6.11 7.54
C PHE A 399 -6.14 5.77 8.98
N ASP A 400 -5.66 4.61 9.41
CA ASP A 400 -5.59 4.31 10.82
C ASP A 400 -4.63 5.32 11.47
N SER A 401 -5.21 6.25 12.22
CA SER A 401 -4.53 7.32 12.98
C SER A 401 -3.43 6.81 13.92
N THR A 402 -3.32 5.50 14.11
CA THR A 402 -2.30 4.81 14.89
C THR A 402 -0.99 4.52 14.14
N SER A 403 -0.91 4.75 12.82
CA SER A 403 0.22 4.23 12.02
C SER A 403 1.40 5.20 11.82
N ILE A 404 1.19 6.53 11.87
CA ILE A 404 2.27 7.54 11.76
C ILE A 404 1.98 8.71 12.70
N SER A 405 2.93 9.06 13.56
CA SER A 405 2.85 10.25 14.42
C SER A 405 3.18 11.53 13.63
N PHE A 406 2.69 12.69 14.07
CA PHE A 406 3.04 13.96 13.44
C PHE A 406 4.56 14.22 13.48
N ASN A 407 5.25 13.83 14.55
CA ASN A 407 6.70 13.97 14.67
C ASN A 407 7.44 13.13 13.61
N ASP A 408 6.93 11.94 13.28
CA ASP A 408 7.50 11.12 12.19
C ASP A 408 7.16 11.69 10.82
N PHE A 409 5.98 12.28 10.67
CA PHE A 409 5.59 12.98 9.44
C PHE A 409 6.47 14.20 9.20
N GLU A 410 6.68 15.05 10.22
CA GLU A 410 7.46 16.29 10.14
C GLU A 410 8.88 16.04 9.61
N LYS A 411 9.54 14.99 10.11
CA LYS A 411 10.92 14.60 9.76
C LYS A 411 11.10 14.05 8.34
N ARG A 412 10.02 13.66 7.66
CA ARG A 412 10.10 13.08 6.30
C ARG A 412 10.39 14.12 5.25
N THR A 413 11.00 13.68 4.16
CA THR A 413 11.19 14.51 2.97
C THR A 413 9.84 14.82 2.32
N LEU A 414 9.78 15.87 1.50
CA LEU A 414 8.52 16.27 0.87
C LEU A 414 8.01 15.20 -0.12
N ILE A 415 8.92 14.50 -0.81
CA ILE A 415 8.56 13.39 -1.70
C ILE A 415 8.00 12.20 -0.91
N ASP A 416 8.53 11.91 0.28
CA ASP A 416 7.99 10.87 1.15
C ASP A 416 6.61 11.27 1.69
N LYS A 417 6.40 12.55 2.04
CA LYS A 417 5.09 13.07 2.43
C LYS A 417 4.08 12.92 1.28
N MET A 418 4.47 13.23 0.05
CA MET A 418 3.66 12.99 -1.16
C MET A 418 3.32 11.52 -1.35
N ASN A 419 4.31 10.63 -1.24
CA ASN A 419 4.09 9.18 -1.36
C ASN A 419 3.18 8.63 -0.27
N LEU A 420 3.21 9.19 0.94
CA LEU A 420 2.29 8.82 2.01
C LEU A 420 0.85 9.28 1.73
N ILE A 421 0.67 10.53 1.27
CA ILE A 421 -0.64 11.13 1.05
C ILE A 421 -1.27 10.69 -0.27
N LEU A 422 -0.51 10.40 -1.33
CA LEU A 422 -1.04 10.10 -2.67
C LEU A 422 -0.66 8.69 -3.15
N GLY A 423 0.46 8.14 -2.68
CA GLY A 423 1.00 6.86 -3.16
C GLY A 423 0.35 5.61 -2.56
N ARG A 424 -0.40 5.71 -1.46
CA ARG A 424 -1.02 4.55 -0.77
C ARG A 424 -2.50 4.31 -1.08
N HIS A 425 -3.17 5.24 -1.75
CA HIS A 425 -4.60 5.13 -1.98
C HIS A 425 -4.97 4.03 -2.96
N GLU A 426 -5.88 3.15 -2.53
CA GLU A 426 -6.56 2.16 -3.37
C GLU A 426 -7.70 2.80 -4.16
N ALA A 427 -8.30 3.88 -3.65
CA ALA A 427 -9.38 4.60 -4.32
C ALA A 427 -8.82 5.69 -5.25
N ILE A 428 -8.62 5.32 -6.52
CA ILE A 428 -8.25 6.22 -7.63
C ILE A 428 -9.17 7.47 -7.69
N ASN A 429 -10.44 7.36 -7.31
CA ASN A 429 -11.41 8.47 -7.29
C ASN A 429 -11.12 9.55 -6.22
N ILE A 430 -10.43 9.20 -5.14
CA ILE A 430 -10.06 10.16 -4.08
C ILE A 430 -8.95 11.09 -4.58
N ILE A 431 -8.04 10.57 -5.40
CA ILE A 431 -6.98 11.37 -6.03
C ILE A 431 -7.60 12.52 -6.84
N GLU A 432 -8.73 12.31 -7.52
CA GLU A 432 -9.39 13.37 -8.30
C GLU A 432 -9.78 14.60 -7.49
N ASN A 433 -10.36 14.38 -6.31
CA ASN A 433 -10.85 15.48 -5.48
C ASN A 433 -9.76 16.09 -4.61
N LEU A 434 -8.76 15.28 -4.20
CA LEU A 434 -7.71 15.73 -3.30
C LEU A 434 -6.55 16.41 -3.99
N PHE A 435 -6.28 16.10 -5.26
CA PHE A 435 -5.05 16.54 -5.91
C PHE A 435 -4.92 18.07 -5.98
N ASP A 436 -5.98 18.78 -6.39
CA ASP A 436 -5.98 20.25 -6.42
C ASP A 436 -5.81 20.85 -5.02
N GLY A 437 -6.51 20.30 -4.02
CA GLY A 437 -6.38 20.72 -2.62
C GLY A 437 -4.98 20.48 -2.07
N PHE A 438 -4.40 19.31 -2.36
CA PHE A 438 -3.04 18.92 -1.99
C PHE A 438 -2.02 19.90 -2.55
N ILE A 439 -2.09 20.25 -3.84
CA ILE A 439 -1.16 21.18 -4.46
C ILE A 439 -1.29 22.58 -3.90
N GLN A 440 -2.50 23.05 -3.60
CA GLN A 440 -2.68 24.34 -2.96
C GLN A 440 -1.97 24.39 -1.60
N LYS A 441 -2.11 23.34 -0.79
CA LYS A 441 -1.42 23.22 0.50
C LYS A 441 0.10 23.09 0.33
N LEU A 442 0.57 22.31 -0.64
CA LEU A 442 1.99 22.16 -0.98
C LEU A 442 2.62 23.49 -1.42
N THR A 443 1.89 24.28 -2.20
CA THR A 443 2.31 25.61 -2.66
C THR A 443 2.43 26.58 -1.50
N LYS A 444 1.51 26.54 -0.54
CA LYS A 444 1.62 27.33 0.70
C LYS A 444 2.85 26.90 1.50
N TYR A 445 3.06 25.59 1.66
CA TYR A 445 4.21 25.03 2.37
C TYR A 445 5.55 25.48 1.79
N GLN A 446 5.70 25.47 0.46
CA GLN A 446 6.92 25.91 -0.23
C GLN A 446 7.18 27.41 -0.03
N LYS A 447 6.14 28.25 -0.14
CA LYS A 447 6.24 29.71 0.02
C LYS A 447 6.80 30.09 1.39
N VAL A 448 6.30 29.45 2.44
CA VAL A 448 6.72 29.72 3.83
C VAL A 448 8.15 29.25 4.09
N ASN A 449 8.51 28.07 3.59
CA ASN A 449 9.82 27.47 3.88
C ASN A 449 10.98 27.99 3.02
N GLN A 450 10.75 29.00 2.17
CA GLN A 450 11.76 29.62 1.30
C GLN A 450 12.64 28.62 0.55
N SER A 451 12.10 27.44 0.26
CA SER A 451 12.86 26.39 -0.40
C SER A 451 13.08 26.77 -1.86
N GLN A 452 14.33 26.76 -2.32
CA GLN A 452 14.67 26.83 -3.75
C GLN A 452 14.11 25.63 -4.57
N LEU A 453 13.47 24.68 -3.90
CA LEU A 453 12.84 23.51 -4.51
C LEU A 453 11.69 23.94 -5.39
N ASP A 454 11.74 23.57 -6.66
CA ASP A 454 10.67 23.77 -7.62
C ASP A 454 9.58 22.70 -7.41
N ILE A 455 8.34 23.10 -7.06
CA ILE A 455 7.22 22.17 -6.91
C ILE A 455 7.02 21.35 -8.18
N LYS A 456 7.28 21.94 -9.35
CA LYS A 456 7.10 21.26 -10.63
C LYS A 456 8.09 20.11 -10.78
N SER A 457 9.35 20.31 -10.40
CA SER A 457 10.35 19.24 -10.45
C SER A 457 10.04 18.13 -9.45
N LEU A 458 9.54 18.47 -8.26
CA LEU A 458 9.11 17.50 -7.27
C LEU A 458 7.89 16.68 -7.74
N LEU A 459 6.92 17.35 -8.35
CA LEU A 459 5.75 16.68 -8.92
C LEU A 459 6.17 15.74 -10.05
N LYS A 460 7.07 16.20 -10.92
CA LYS A 460 7.65 15.39 -11.98
C LYS A 460 8.35 14.16 -11.43
N GLU A 461 9.19 14.34 -10.39
CA GLU A 461 9.83 13.23 -9.69
C GLU A 461 8.79 12.25 -9.10
N PHE A 462 7.74 12.76 -8.46
CA PHE A 462 6.66 11.95 -7.90
C PHE A 462 5.93 11.12 -8.97
N MET A 463 5.46 11.74 -10.04
CA MET A 463 4.72 11.07 -11.12
C MET A 463 5.59 10.05 -11.86
N VAL A 464 6.87 10.36 -12.09
CA VAL A 464 7.83 9.41 -12.66
C VAL A 464 8.09 8.24 -11.71
N ASN A 465 8.18 8.48 -10.40
CA ASN A 465 8.34 7.41 -9.40
C ASN A 465 7.09 6.51 -9.32
N LEU A 466 5.89 7.07 -9.42
CA LEU A 466 4.64 6.29 -9.52
C LEU A 466 4.63 5.40 -10.78
N SER A 467 5.06 5.97 -11.91
CA SER A 467 5.14 5.23 -13.18
C SER A 467 6.11 4.05 -13.09
N LYS A 468 7.24 4.23 -12.39
CA LYS A 468 8.25 3.17 -12.17
C LYS A 468 7.81 2.12 -11.16
N SER A 469 6.99 2.47 -10.16
CA SER A 469 6.59 1.57 -9.07
C SER A 469 5.40 0.67 -9.40
N GLY A 470 4.92 0.68 -10.65
CA GLY A 470 3.80 -0.13 -11.10
C GLY A 470 2.42 0.49 -10.79
N GLN A 471 2.36 1.77 -10.44
CA GLN A 471 1.13 2.51 -10.13
C GLN A 471 0.78 3.53 -11.22
N PHE A 472 0.88 3.12 -12.49
CA PHE A 472 0.65 3.99 -13.64
C PHE A 472 -0.83 4.41 -13.80
N ASP A 473 -1.75 3.61 -13.26
CA ASP A 473 -3.18 3.90 -13.12
C ASP A 473 -3.44 5.23 -12.38
N LYS A 474 -2.66 5.52 -11.34
CA LYS A 474 -2.74 6.77 -10.58
C LYS A 474 -2.27 7.96 -11.41
N CYS A 475 -1.20 7.78 -12.20
CA CYS A 475 -0.73 8.81 -13.13
C CYS A 475 -1.82 9.13 -14.15
N LEU A 476 -2.44 8.10 -14.74
CA LEU A 476 -3.55 8.27 -15.68
C LEU A 476 -4.68 9.08 -15.08
N LYS A 477 -5.12 8.76 -13.86
CA LYS A 477 -6.21 9.49 -13.23
C LYS A 477 -5.88 10.97 -13.00
N ILE A 478 -4.66 11.25 -12.58
CA ILE A 478 -4.15 12.63 -12.45
C ILE A 478 -4.23 13.36 -13.80
N PHE A 479 -3.78 12.73 -14.89
CA PHE A 479 -3.87 13.32 -16.23
C PHE A 479 -5.33 13.51 -16.71
N GLN A 480 -6.25 12.61 -16.36
CA GLN A 480 -7.67 12.76 -16.67
C GLN A 480 -8.30 13.98 -15.97
N ASN A 481 -7.98 14.22 -14.70
CA ASN A 481 -8.47 15.41 -13.98
C ASN A 481 -7.93 16.70 -14.58
N CYS A 482 -6.63 16.70 -14.85
CA CYS A 482 -5.91 17.83 -15.44
C CYS A 482 -6.10 17.94 -16.96
N SER A 483 -6.90 17.06 -17.59
CA SER A 483 -7.06 17.03 -19.04
C SER A 483 -7.48 18.40 -19.57
N MET A 484 -6.82 18.84 -20.64
CA MET A 484 -7.07 20.13 -21.28
C MET A 484 -8.09 20.01 -22.43
N VAL A 485 -8.45 18.78 -22.80
CA VAL A 485 -9.36 18.47 -23.91
C VAL A 485 -10.79 18.85 -23.55
N ASP A 486 -11.52 19.44 -24.49
CA ASP A 486 -12.91 19.91 -24.35
C ASP A 486 -13.18 20.94 -23.24
N LYS A 487 -12.13 21.53 -22.64
CA LYS A 487 -12.25 22.57 -21.61
C LYS A 487 -12.05 23.98 -22.18
N THR A 488 -12.80 24.92 -21.63
CA THR A 488 -12.65 26.36 -21.94
C THR A 488 -11.37 26.93 -21.33
N LEU A 489 -10.88 28.06 -21.87
CA LEU A 489 -9.68 28.73 -21.33
C LEU A 489 -9.81 29.08 -19.84
N GLU A 490 -11.00 29.48 -19.40
CA GLU A 490 -11.29 29.81 -18.00
C GLU A 490 -11.24 28.57 -17.11
N GLN A 491 -11.72 27.42 -17.59
CA GLN A 491 -11.60 26.14 -16.90
C GLN A 491 -10.15 25.67 -16.84
N ILE A 492 -9.38 25.83 -17.93
CA ILE A 492 -7.96 25.50 -17.99
C ILE A 492 -7.15 26.37 -17.01
N GLN A 493 -7.40 27.69 -16.99
CA GLN A 493 -6.76 28.63 -16.06
C GLN A 493 -7.11 28.38 -14.59
N SER A 494 -8.22 27.67 -14.31
CA SER A 494 -8.58 27.30 -12.94
C SER A 494 -7.71 26.18 -12.36
N PHE A 495 -7.09 25.34 -13.22
CA PHE A 495 -6.16 24.28 -12.82
C PHE A 495 -4.77 24.85 -12.52
N LYS A 496 -4.56 25.34 -11.30
CA LYS A 496 -3.34 26.05 -10.87
C LYS A 496 -2.02 25.28 -11.03
N MET A 497 -2.05 23.96 -11.18
CA MET A 497 -0.86 23.12 -11.10
C MET A 497 -0.03 23.12 -12.39
N ILE A 498 -0.67 22.96 -13.55
CA ILE A 498 0.01 22.91 -14.85
C ILE A 498 -0.64 23.95 -15.76
N ASN A 499 -0.38 25.22 -15.44
CA ASN A 499 -0.79 26.35 -16.27
C ASN A 499 -0.02 26.43 -17.60
N ASP A 500 1.00 25.59 -17.80
CA ASP A 500 1.78 25.50 -19.04
C ASP A 500 1.53 24.17 -19.75
N ALA A 501 0.84 24.24 -20.89
CA ALA A 501 0.53 23.08 -21.73
C ALA A 501 1.79 22.33 -22.20
N CYS A 502 2.92 23.02 -22.39
CA CYS A 502 4.18 22.38 -22.77
C CYS A 502 4.70 21.45 -21.66
N GLU A 503 4.69 21.92 -20.42
CA GLU A 503 5.13 21.13 -19.26
C GLU A 503 4.19 19.95 -19.01
N PHE A 504 2.88 20.11 -19.27
CA PHE A 504 1.90 19.03 -19.19
C PHE A 504 2.27 17.87 -20.12
N ILE A 505 2.56 18.19 -21.39
CA ILE A 505 2.96 17.19 -22.38
C ILE A 505 4.29 16.57 -21.97
N GLU A 506 5.31 17.37 -21.63
CA GLU A 506 6.62 16.84 -21.22
C GLU A 506 6.52 15.86 -20.05
N LEU A 507 5.72 16.19 -19.03
CA LEU A 507 5.48 15.32 -17.88
C LEU A 507 4.78 14.01 -18.28
N ALA A 508 3.76 14.09 -19.13
CA ALA A 508 3.05 12.91 -19.63
C ALA A 508 4.00 12.00 -20.43
N LEU A 509 4.77 12.56 -21.36
CA LEU A 509 5.75 11.82 -22.14
C LEU A 509 6.79 11.15 -21.25
N GLU A 510 7.27 11.82 -20.19
CA GLU A 510 8.20 11.20 -19.24
C GLU A 510 7.60 10.07 -18.41
N CYS A 511 6.33 10.20 -18.01
CA CYS A 511 5.61 9.12 -17.33
C CYS A 511 5.45 7.90 -18.26
N ILE A 512 5.06 8.15 -19.52
CA ILE A 512 4.94 7.11 -20.54
C ILE A 512 6.30 6.47 -20.85
N ARG A 513 7.39 7.26 -20.89
CA ARG A 513 8.75 6.72 -21.04
C ARG A 513 9.20 5.89 -19.84
N SER A 514 8.61 6.10 -18.65
CA SER A 514 9.08 5.51 -17.39
C SER A 514 8.30 4.29 -16.91
N TYR A 515 7.13 3.98 -17.46
CA TYR A 515 6.35 2.82 -17.02
C TYR A 515 7.06 1.51 -17.38
N GLN A 516 6.98 0.52 -16.48
CA GLN A 516 7.71 -0.75 -16.64
C GLN A 516 6.81 -1.93 -17.04
N ASP A 517 5.51 -1.86 -16.77
CA ASP A 517 4.59 -2.95 -17.08
C ASP A 517 4.05 -2.84 -18.53
N PRO A 518 4.36 -3.79 -19.43
CA PRO A 518 3.86 -3.77 -20.80
C PRO A 518 2.34 -3.91 -20.93
N ASP A 519 1.66 -4.41 -19.89
CA ASP A 519 0.20 -4.56 -19.92
C ASP A 519 -0.52 -3.19 -19.79
N CYS A 520 0.19 -2.14 -19.36
CA CYS A 520 -0.31 -0.77 -19.22
C CYS A 520 -0.44 0.03 -20.53
N LEU A 521 -0.24 -0.55 -21.72
CA LEU A 521 -0.31 0.17 -23.01
C LEU A 521 -1.62 0.95 -23.20
N ASP A 522 -2.75 0.36 -22.83
CA ASP A 522 -4.08 0.97 -23.02
C ASP A 522 -4.19 2.23 -22.16
N MET A 523 -3.63 2.20 -20.94
CA MET A 523 -3.53 3.38 -20.09
C MET A 523 -2.59 4.43 -20.68
N ALA A 524 -1.51 4.03 -21.36
CA ALA A 524 -0.61 4.96 -22.01
C ALA A 524 -1.28 5.71 -23.17
N PHE A 525 -2.11 5.03 -23.97
CA PHE A 525 -2.97 5.68 -24.95
C PHE A 525 -3.97 6.64 -24.31
N GLN A 526 -4.62 6.25 -23.22
CA GLN A 526 -5.55 7.15 -22.49
C GLN A 526 -4.84 8.39 -21.91
N VAL A 527 -3.57 8.29 -21.50
CA VAL A 527 -2.77 9.46 -21.12
C VAL A 527 -2.52 10.37 -22.33
N MET A 528 -2.21 9.79 -23.50
CA MET A 528 -2.05 10.56 -24.74
C MET A 528 -3.34 11.28 -25.15
N GLU A 529 -4.51 10.65 -24.97
CA GLU A 529 -5.83 11.26 -25.21
C GLU A 529 -6.12 12.47 -24.30
N CYS A 530 -5.43 12.61 -23.17
CA CYS A 530 -5.58 13.77 -22.28
C CYS A 530 -4.79 15.01 -22.75
N LEU A 531 -3.91 14.86 -23.75
CA LEU A 531 -3.00 15.91 -24.21
C LEU A 531 -3.72 16.93 -25.11
N PRO A 532 -3.31 18.22 -25.07
CA PRO A 532 -3.90 19.23 -25.92
C PRO A 532 -3.55 19.00 -27.39
N GLU A 533 -4.54 19.17 -28.27
CA GLU A 533 -4.32 19.03 -29.70
C GLU A 533 -3.40 20.13 -30.27
N ARG A 534 -2.67 19.81 -31.34
CA ARG A 534 -1.84 20.79 -32.09
C ARG A 534 -2.66 22.00 -32.57
N SER A 535 -3.95 21.82 -32.85
CA SER A 535 -4.90 22.87 -33.24
C SER A 535 -5.08 23.94 -32.16
N GLN A 536 -4.95 23.57 -30.88
CA GLN A 536 -5.16 24.41 -29.72
C GLN A 536 -3.93 25.27 -29.35
N GLY A 537 -2.79 25.11 -30.04
CA GLY A 537 -1.56 25.83 -29.71
C GLY A 537 -1.68 27.36 -29.75
N SER A 538 -2.47 27.90 -30.69
CA SER A 538 -2.73 29.35 -30.77
C SER A 538 -3.58 29.88 -29.60
N LEU A 539 -4.48 29.03 -29.09
CA LEU A 539 -5.37 29.31 -27.96
C LEU A 539 -4.59 29.27 -26.63
N LEU A 540 -3.76 28.25 -26.44
CA LEU A 540 -3.04 27.99 -25.19
C LEU A 540 -1.78 28.85 -25.00
N MET A 541 -1.04 29.12 -26.09
CA MET A 541 0.25 29.85 -26.02
C MET A 541 0.10 31.35 -26.30
N GLY A 542 -1.09 31.81 -26.66
CA GLY A 542 -1.35 33.17 -27.15
C GLY A 542 -0.61 33.47 -28.46
N ASN A 543 -0.45 34.75 -28.80
CA ASN A 543 0.16 35.19 -30.06
C ASN A 543 1.70 35.22 -30.04
N ASP A 544 2.37 34.54 -29.10
CA ASP A 544 3.84 34.50 -29.03
C ASP A 544 4.42 33.43 -29.99
N PRO A 545 5.14 33.83 -31.07
CA PRO A 545 5.67 32.89 -32.06
C PRO A 545 6.74 31.93 -31.51
N SER A 546 7.38 32.27 -30.39
CA SER A 546 8.44 31.43 -29.79
C SER A 546 7.82 30.29 -28.98
N ARG A 547 6.79 30.60 -28.19
CA ARG A 547 6.03 29.61 -27.41
C ARG A 547 5.25 28.65 -28.30
N ILE A 548 4.64 29.13 -29.38
CA ILE A 548 3.99 28.26 -30.38
C ILE A 548 4.99 27.30 -31.02
N ARG A 549 6.20 27.77 -31.36
CA ARG A 549 7.26 26.91 -31.93
C ARG A 549 7.69 25.82 -30.95
N HIS A 550 7.82 26.15 -29.67
CA HIS A 550 8.16 25.18 -28.64
C HIS A 550 7.04 24.15 -28.44
N PHE A 551 5.79 24.60 -28.37
CA PHE A 551 4.61 23.72 -28.28
C PHE A 551 4.53 22.75 -29.47
N ASN A 552 4.75 23.23 -30.69
CA ASN A 552 4.76 22.37 -31.88
C ASN A 552 5.88 21.33 -31.84
N ARG A 553 7.08 21.71 -31.36
CA ARG A 553 8.20 20.78 -31.21
C ARG A 553 7.90 19.66 -30.20
N ILE A 554 7.28 20.00 -29.07
CA ILE A 554 6.90 18.99 -28.07
C ILE A 554 5.78 18.09 -28.62
N ASN A 555 4.86 18.65 -29.39
CA ASN A 555 3.87 17.84 -30.11
C ASN A 555 4.52 16.90 -31.14
N ASP A 556 5.60 17.31 -31.81
CA ASP A 556 6.34 16.40 -32.70
C ASP A 556 6.95 15.21 -31.91
N GLU A 557 7.38 15.43 -30.65
CA GLU A 557 7.82 14.34 -29.76
C GLU A 557 6.65 13.46 -29.28
N ALA A 558 5.49 14.07 -29.03
CA ALA A 558 4.26 13.34 -28.67
C ALA A 558 3.80 12.44 -29.82
N ASP A 559 3.77 12.96 -31.06
CA ASP A 559 3.45 12.21 -32.28
C ASP A 559 4.41 11.02 -32.47
N GLN A 560 5.70 11.21 -32.14
CA GLN A 560 6.69 10.12 -32.19
C GLN A 560 6.41 9.05 -31.13
N ILE A 561 6.01 9.43 -29.92
CA ILE A 561 5.61 8.50 -28.86
C ILE A 561 4.34 7.76 -29.22
N GLU A 562 3.34 8.43 -29.78
CA GLU A 562 2.10 7.83 -30.26
C GLU A 562 2.37 6.79 -31.36
N TYR A 563 3.27 7.11 -32.28
CA TYR A 563 3.75 6.16 -33.27
C TYR A 563 4.41 4.94 -32.64
N TYR A 564 5.25 5.11 -31.61
CA TYR A 564 5.83 3.98 -30.88
C TYR A 564 4.79 3.14 -30.15
N LEU A 565 3.79 3.76 -29.51
CA LEU A 565 2.68 3.04 -28.88
C LEU A 565 1.91 2.21 -29.93
N SER A 566 1.61 2.79 -31.09
CA SER A 566 0.95 2.11 -32.21
C SER A 566 1.75 0.91 -32.70
N MET A 567 3.08 1.04 -32.80
CA MET A 567 3.95 -0.08 -33.16
C MET A 567 3.99 -1.16 -32.09
N ILE A 568 4.01 -0.78 -30.80
CA ILE A 568 3.92 -1.73 -29.68
C ILE A 568 2.59 -2.48 -29.70
N GLU A 569 1.48 -1.81 -29.98
CA GLU A 569 0.16 -2.43 -30.13
C GLU A 569 0.17 -3.50 -31.22
N VAL A 570 0.67 -3.17 -32.42
CA VAL A 570 0.84 -4.14 -33.51
C VAL A 570 1.69 -5.34 -33.08
N PHE A 571 2.80 -5.12 -32.35
CA PHE A 571 3.67 -6.21 -31.92
C PHE A 571 3.06 -7.04 -30.77
N ARG A 572 2.20 -6.45 -29.94
CA ARG A 572 1.45 -7.11 -28.88
C ARG A 572 0.49 -8.16 -29.43
N ASP A 573 -0.17 -7.88 -30.56
CA ASP A 573 -1.04 -8.84 -31.27
C ASP A 573 -0.31 -10.13 -31.66
N TYR A 574 1.01 -10.05 -31.80
CA TYR A 574 1.89 -11.18 -32.08
C TYR A 574 2.72 -11.63 -30.86
N ASN A 575 2.15 -11.51 -29.65
CA ASN A 575 2.74 -11.92 -28.36
C ASN A 575 4.06 -11.24 -27.98
N THR A 576 4.35 -10.06 -28.52
CA THR A 576 5.52 -9.29 -28.12
C THR A 576 5.12 -8.20 -27.14
N LYS A 577 5.38 -8.44 -25.85
CA LYS A 577 5.20 -7.45 -24.80
C LYS A 577 6.41 -6.51 -24.76
N LEU A 578 6.21 -5.23 -25.05
CA LEU A 578 7.22 -4.18 -25.05
C LEU A 578 6.69 -2.94 -24.33
N THR A 579 7.60 -2.16 -23.78
CA THR A 579 7.36 -0.80 -23.30
C THR A 579 8.02 0.21 -24.23
N ILE A 580 7.66 1.50 -24.12
CA ILE A 580 8.39 2.56 -24.83
C ILE A 580 9.86 2.59 -24.40
N GLN A 581 10.14 2.35 -23.12
CA GLN A 581 11.48 2.31 -22.58
C GLN A 581 12.36 1.26 -23.28
N ASP A 582 11.79 0.10 -23.63
CA ASP A 582 12.51 -0.93 -24.38
C ASP A 582 12.95 -0.41 -25.77
N ILE A 583 12.07 0.29 -26.48
CA ILE A 583 12.36 0.87 -27.80
C ILE A 583 13.42 1.97 -27.67
N ILE A 584 13.20 2.94 -26.77
CA ILE A 584 14.11 4.05 -26.52
C ILE A 584 15.51 3.53 -26.14
N SER A 585 15.58 2.50 -25.29
CA SER A 585 16.86 1.91 -24.89
C SER A 585 17.66 1.35 -26.06
N ILE A 586 17.02 0.98 -27.17
CA ILE A 586 17.66 0.45 -28.37
C ILE A 586 18.01 1.59 -29.33
N VAL A 587 17.12 2.57 -29.50
CA VAL A 587 17.29 3.72 -30.39
C VAL A 587 18.37 4.68 -29.87
N GLU A 588 18.29 5.09 -28.61
CA GLU A 588 19.11 6.20 -28.07
C GLU A 588 20.49 5.75 -27.56
N ASN A 589 20.59 4.55 -26.97
CA ASN A 589 21.87 4.08 -26.41
C ASN A 589 22.87 3.60 -27.47
N LYS A 590 22.64 3.85 -28.76
CA LYS A 590 23.49 3.41 -29.88
C LYS A 590 23.92 1.95 -29.70
N LYS A 591 22.97 1.08 -29.34
CA LYS A 591 23.24 -0.35 -29.22
C LYS A 591 23.86 -0.85 -30.52
N SER A 592 24.72 -1.87 -30.42
CA SER A 592 25.47 -2.36 -31.57
C SER A 592 24.50 -2.82 -32.67
N SER A 593 24.92 -2.83 -33.93
CA SER A 593 24.12 -3.37 -35.06
C SER A 593 23.56 -4.77 -34.73
N ILE A 594 24.32 -5.55 -33.96
CA ILE A 594 23.97 -6.91 -33.53
C ILE A 594 22.77 -6.91 -32.58
N ASP A 595 22.73 -5.99 -31.62
CA ASP A 595 21.61 -5.90 -30.65
C ASP A 595 20.30 -5.50 -31.34
N VAL A 596 20.39 -4.60 -32.33
CA VAL A 596 19.25 -4.18 -33.15
C VAL A 596 18.77 -5.36 -34.01
N GLU A 597 19.68 -6.10 -34.64
CA GLU A 597 19.35 -7.30 -35.39
C GLU A 597 18.69 -8.37 -34.50
N GLN A 598 19.19 -8.59 -33.28
CA GLN A 598 18.57 -9.52 -32.32
C GLN A 598 17.16 -9.08 -31.91
N PHE A 599 16.94 -7.78 -31.76
CA PHE A 599 15.62 -7.23 -31.45
C PHE A 599 14.62 -7.48 -32.59
N PHE A 600 14.96 -7.13 -33.84
CA PHE A 600 14.10 -7.44 -34.99
C PHE A 600 13.92 -8.95 -35.19
N ASN A 601 14.97 -9.75 -34.96
CA ASN A 601 14.89 -11.20 -35.00
C ASN A 601 13.84 -11.71 -34.02
N LYS A 602 13.85 -11.23 -32.76
CA LYS A 602 12.86 -11.59 -31.73
C LYS A 602 11.43 -11.23 -32.15
N LEU A 603 11.20 -10.04 -32.72
CA LEU A 603 9.88 -9.63 -33.21
C LEU A 603 9.34 -10.61 -34.26
N ILE A 604 10.19 -10.97 -35.23
CA ILE A 604 9.82 -11.88 -36.31
C ILE A 604 9.65 -13.31 -35.78
N THR A 605 10.50 -13.77 -34.87
CA THR A 605 10.37 -15.09 -34.23
C THR A 605 9.02 -15.20 -33.49
N ASN A 606 8.63 -14.16 -32.75
CA ASN A 606 7.35 -14.14 -32.03
C ASN A 606 6.15 -14.20 -32.97
N PHE A 607 6.19 -13.48 -34.10
CA PHE A 607 5.19 -13.62 -35.17
C PHE A 607 5.11 -15.07 -35.66
N CYS A 608 6.26 -15.69 -35.95
CA CYS A 608 6.31 -17.06 -36.46
C CYS A 608 5.82 -18.09 -35.44
N ALA A 609 6.04 -17.84 -34.15
CA ALA A 609 5.56 -18.70 -33.07
C ALA A 609 4.08 -18.49 -32.72
N ASN A 610 3.43 -17.46 -33.29
CA ASN A 610 2.05 -17.14 -32.97
C ASN A 610 1.08 -18.21 -33.52
N LYS A 611 0.03 -18.50 -32.75
CA LYS A 611 -0.98 -19.49 -33.13
C LYS A 611 -2.07 -18.81 -33.95
N PHE A 612 -1.93 -18.86 -35.27
CA PHE A 612 -2.95 -18.33 -36.18
C PHE A 612 -4.19 -19.24 -36.22
N ASN A 613 -5.37 -18.61 -36.18
CA ASN A 613 -6.62 -19.32 -36.38
C ASN A 613 -6.69 -19.84 -37.84
N PRO A 614 -7.10 -21.09 -38.11
CA PRO A 614 -7.17 -21.64 -39.47
C PRO A 614 -7.98 -20.84 -40.49
N SER A 615 -8.89 -19.95 -40.06
CA SER A 615 -9.68 -19.06 -40.94
C SER A 615 -8.92 -17.82 -41.43
N ILE A 616 -7.79 -17.47 -40.81
CA ILE A 616 -7.05 -16.23 -41.11
C ILE A 616 -6.17 -16.43 -42.35
N ASN A 617 -6.12 -15.41 -43.21
CA ASN A 617 -5.19 -15.38 -44.32
C ASN A 617 -3.79 -14.95 -43.84
N ILE A 618 -2.95 -15.93 -43.55
CA ILE A 618 -1.59 -15.73 -43.04
C ILE A 618 -0.73 -14.88 -44.00
N GLU A 619 -0.95 -14.94 -45.32
CA GLU A 619 -0.18 -14.12 -46.27
C GLU A 619 -0.50 -12.64 -46.13
N LEU A 620 -1.77 -12.30 -45.89
CA LEU A 620 -2.21 -10.92 -45.69
C LEU A 620 -1.71 -10.39 -44.34
N GLU A 621 -1.82 -11.20 -43.28
CA GLU A 621 -1.30 -10.87 -41.95
C GLU A 621 0.21 -10.63 -41.98
N TRP A 622 0.97 -11.55 -42.59
CA TRP A 622 2.41 -11.40 -42.75
C TRP A 622 2.76 -10.15 -43.54
N LYS A 623 2.01 -9.84 -44.60
CA LYS A 623 2.20 -8.61 -45.36
C LYS A 623 2.02 -7.40 -44.44
N ASN A 624 0.90 -7.30 -43.72
CA ASN A 624 0.66 -6.17 -42.80
C ASN A 624 1.75 -6.04 -41.74
N PHE A 625 2.10 -7.14 -41.08
CA PHE A 625 3.18 -7.18 -40.09
C PHE A 625 4.53 -6.73 -40.67
N PHE A 626 4.92 -7.27 -41.82
CA PHE A 626 6.21 -6.95 -42.44
C PHE A 626 6.26 -5.50 -42.95
N TRP A 627 5.15 -4.95 -43.44
CA TRP A 627 5.04 -3.53 -43.79
C TRP A 627 5.26 -2.65 -42.55
N ASN A 628 4.54 -2.92 -41.45
CA ASN A 628 4.70 -2.17 -40.21
C ASN A 628 6.14 -2.28 -39.67
N LEU A 629 6.74 -3.46 -39.75
CA LEU A 629 8.13 -3.71 -39.34
C LEU A 629 9.14 -2.95 -40.23
N GLN A 630 8.89 -2.85 -41.53
CA GLN A 630 9.70 -2.05 -42.46
C GLN A 630 9.55 -0.56 -42.19
N ASP A 631 8.34 -0.08 -41.96
CA ASP A 631 8.08 1.33 -41.65
C ASP A 631 8.73 1.72 -40.32
N PHE A 632 8.65 0.85 -39.31
CA PHE A 632 9.35 1.02 -38.03
C PHE A 632 10.86 1.05 -38.17
N ARG A 633 11.42 0.17 -39.01
CA ARG A 633 12.84 0.21 -39.37
C ARG A 633 13.21 1.53 -40.04
N LYS A 634 12.39 2.01 -40.99
CA LYS A 634 12.66 3.23 -41.75
C LYS A 634 12.54 4.50 -40.90
N SER A 635 11.60 4.55 -39.97
CA SER A 635 11.39 5.71 -39.10
C SER A 635 12.49 5.86 -38.05
N SER A 636 12.94 4.74 -37.46
CA SER A 636 13.71 4.77 -36.20
C SER A 636 15.06 4.06 -36.25
N PHE A 637 15.30 3.20 -37.24
CA PHE A 637 16.50 2.35 -37.33
C PHE A 637 17.18 2.38 -38.71
N ASP A 638 16.89 3.38 -39.56
CA ASP A 638 17.35 3.42 -40.96
C ASP A 638 18.89 3.39 -41.06
N GLN A 639 19.58 3.98 -40.08
CA GLN A 639 21.04 3.99 -39.99
C GLN A 639 21.62 2.72 -39.34
N SER A 640 20.81 1.97 -38.59
CA SER A 640 21.27 0.86 -37.74
C SER A 640 21.17 -0.51 -38.42
N ILE A 641 20.11 -0.74 -39.19
CA ILE A 641 19.90 -2.01 -39.90
C ILE A 641 19.51 -1.71 -41.35
N GLN A 642 20.17 -2.35 -42.32
CA GLN A 642 19.83 -2.20 -43.74
C GLN A 642 18.58 -3.02 -44.09
N PHE A 643 17.85 -2.60 -45.13
CA PHE A 643 16.65 -3.32 -45.56
C PHE A 643 16.97 -4.76 -45.99
N GLU A 644 18.13 -4.99 -46.61
CA GLU A 644 18.61 -6.31 -47.01
C GLU A 644 18.77 -7.25 -45.80
N THR A 645 19.38 -6.76 -44.71
CA THR A 645 19.54 -7.54 -43.47
C THR A 645 18.18 -7.88 -42.84
N LEU A 646 17.22 -6.96 -42.88
CA LEU A 646 15.86 -7.19 -42.39
C LEU A 646 15.15 -8.32 -43.16
N VAL A 647 15.27 -8.31 -44.49
CA VAL A 647 14.71 -9.35 -45.36
C VAL A 647 15.39 -10.70 -45.10
N GLU A 648 16.71 -10.72 -44.87
CA GLU A 648 17.45 -11.93 -44.51
C GLU A 648 17.00 -12.51 -43.16
N LEU A 649 16.82 -11.67 -42.14
CA LEU A 649 16.27 -12.09 -40.85
C LEU A 649 14.85 -12.65 -41.01
N ALA A 650 14.01 -11.99 -41.82
CA ALA A 650 12.66 -12.45 -42.11
C ALA A 650 12.64 -13.82 -42.77
N VAL A 651 13.44 -14.01 -43.83
CA VAL A 651 13.58 -15.31 -44.50
C VAL A 651 14.07 -16.37 -43.53
N ASN A 652 15.12 -16.08 -42.75
CA ASN A 652 15.66 -17.04 -41.79
C ASN A 652 14.59 -17.51 -40.78
N ASN A 653 13.89 -16.59 -40.12
CA ASN A 653 12.86 -16.95 -39.14
C ASN A 653 11.68 -17.71 -39.75
N LEU A 654 11.21 -17.29 -40.94
CA LEU A 654 10.13 -18.00 -41.63
C LEU A 654 10.54 -19.44 -41.99
N LEU A 655 11.78 -19.65 -42.43
CA LEU A 655 12.30 -20.98 -42.75
C LEU A 655 12.42 -21.88 -41.52
N PHE A 656 12.72 -21.32 -40.34
CA PHE A 656 12.85 -22.07 -39.08
C PHE A 656 11.56 -22.09 -38.23
N SER A 657 10.43 -21.63 -38.78
CA SER A 657 9.14 -21.53 -38.07
C SER A 657 8.47 -22.88 -37.76
N ALA A 658 8.90 -23.95 -38.42
CA ALA A 658 8.28 -25.29 -38.36
C ALA A 658 6.82 -25.37 -38.85
N ASP A 659 6.34 -24.35 -39.57
CA ASP A 659 5.05 -24.36 -40.27
C ASP A 659 5.26 -24.28 -41.79
N THR A 660 4.73 -25.27 -42.51
CA THR A 660 4.73 -25.32 -43.99
C THR A 660 4.19 -24.05 -44.65
N LYS A 661 3.18 -23.39 -44.07
CA LYS A 661 2.59 -22.16 -44.63
C LYS A 661 3.55 -20.97 -44.50
N LEU A 662 4.20 -20.83 -43.34
CA LEU A 662 5.17 -19.77 -43.08
C LEU A 662 6.48 -19.99 -43.87
N ILE A 663 6.94 -21.23 -44.01
CA ILE A 663 8.07 -21.58 -44.88
C ILE A 663 7.77 -21.15 -46.33
N ARG A 664 6.55 -21.41 -46.82
CA ARG A 664 6.15 -20.99 -48.17
C ARG A 664 6.17 -19.47 -48.35
N LEU A 665 5.89 -18.70 -47.31
CA LEU A 665 6.02 -17.23 -47.34
C LEU A 665 7.47 -16.77 -47.50
N ALA A 666 8.45 -17.52 -46.98
CA ALA A 666 9.86 -17.18 -47.15
C ALA A 666 10.24 -17.12 -48.64
N PHE A 667 9.62 -17.97 -49.48
CA PHE A 667 9.88 -18.01 -50.92
C PHE A 667 9.49 -16.72 -51.63
N ASN A 668 8.49 -15.98 -51.13
CA ASN A 668 8.10 -14.69 -51.69
C ASN A 668 9.23 -13.65 -51.57
N HIS A 669 10.10 -13.81 -50.58
CA HIS A 669 11.23 -12.92 -50.27
C HIS A 669 12.56 -13.41 -50.85
N ILE A 670 12.60 -14.58 -51.49
CA ILE A 670 13.79 -15.15 -52.15
C ILE A 670 13.70 -14.99 -53.66
N SER A 671 14.83 -14.69 -54.32
CA SER A 671 14.92 -14.73 -55.77
C SER A 671 15.06 -16.19 -56.23
N LEU A 672 14.04 -16.73 -56.90
CA LEU A 672 14.00 -18.12 -57.37
C LEU A 672 14.54 -18.32 -58.80
N ASN A 673 14.98 -17.26 -59.49
CA ASN A 673 15.50 -17.37 -60.85
C ASN A 673 16.87 -16.68 -60.98
N PRO A 674 17.91 -17.38 -61.47
CA PRO A 674 19.25 -16.83 -61.59
C PRO A 674 19.37 -15.73 -62.66
N ASN A 675 18.46 -15.68 -63.63
CA ASN A 675 18.56 -14.82 -64.83
C ASN A 675 17.59 -13.62 -64.85
N LYS A 676 16.72 -13.46 -63.85
CA LYS A 676 15.86 -12.26 -63.77
C LYS A 676 16.64 -11.12 -63.13
N LYS A 677 16.99 -10.10 -63.93
CA LYS A 677 17.33 -8.78 -63.39
C LYS A 677 16.19 -8.33 -62.48
N VAL A 678 16.52 -8.00 -61.24
CA VAL A 678 15.59 -7.45 -60.25
C VAL A 678 14.81 -6.31 -60.92
N SER A 679 13.51 -6.49 -61.15
CA SER A 679 12.66 -5.41 -61.65
C SER A 679 12.65 -4.29 -60.62
N SER A 680 12.86 -3.04 -61.05
CA SER A 680 13.03 -1.89 -60.15
C SER A 680 11.83 -1.57 -59.25
N ASN A 681 10.70 -2.26 -59.41
CA ASN A 681 9.42 -1.99 -58.73
C ASN A 681 8.90 -3.14 -57.84
N SER A 682 9.69 -4.20 -57.61
CA SER A 682 9.35 -5.24 -56.63
C SER A 682 10.38 -5.23 -55.52
N TRP A 683 9.95 -5.38 -54.26
CA TRP A 683 10.81 -5.43 -53.07
C TRP A 683 12.15 -6.14 -53.32
N LYS A 684 13.24 -5.57 -52.81
CA LYS A 684 14.57 -6.20 -52.90
C LYS A 684 14.51 -7.56 -52.21
N LYS A 685 14.52 -8.63 -53.01
CA LYS A 685 14.54 -10.01 -52.54
C LYS A 685 15.96 -10.45 -52.20
N VAL A 686 16.11 -11.48 -51.38
CA VAL A 686 17.39 -12.14 -51.16
C VAL A 686 17.93 -12.66 -52.50
N PRO A 687 19.22 -12.44 -52.84
CA PRO A 687 19.82 -12.95 -54.07
C PRO A 687 19.75 -14.48 -54.16
N TYR A 688 19.67 -15.01 -55.39
CA TYR A 688 19.52 -16.45 -55.66
C TYR A 688 20.53 -17.32 -54.89
N ALA A 689 21.83 -17.01 -55.00
CA ALA A 689 22.88 -17.79 -54.37
C ALA A 689 22.74 -17.87 -52.83
N LYS A 690 22.43 -16.74 -52.18
CA LYS A 690 22.28 -16.67 -50.72
C LYS A 690 20.98 -17.32 -50.24
N GLY A 691 19.88 -17.12 -50.96
CA GLY A 691 18.61 -17.79 -50.66
C GLY A 691 18.71 -19.32 -50.78
N LYS A 692 19.44 -19.81 -51.78
CA LYS A 692 19.75 -21.23 -51.97
C LYS A 692 20.54 -21.81 -50.80
N GLU A 693 21.56 -21.11 -50.32
CA GLU A 693 22.34 -21.51 -49.14
C GLU A 693 21.48 -21.56 -47.87
N MET A 694 20.63 -20.56 -47.63
CA MET A 694 19.73 -20.50 -46.48
C MET A 694 18.73 -21.66 -46.47
N LEU A 695 18.17 -22.00 -47.64
CA LEU A 695 17.24 -23.12 -47.79
C LEU A 695 17.92 -24.48 -47.58
N LYS A 696 19.12 -24.68 -48.15
CA LYS A 696 19.95 -25.86 -47.90
C LYS A 696 20.24 -26.04 -46.40
N LYS A 697 20.61 -24.95 -45.73
CA LYS A 697 20.87 -24.95 -44.28
C LYS A 697 19.63 -25.33 -43.47
N ALA A 698 18.48 -24.70 -43.75
CA ALA A 698 17.22 -25.01 -43.06
C ALA A 698 16.79 -26.47 -43.28
N ALA A 699 16.86 -26.97 -44.52
CA ALA A 699 16.54 -28.36 -44.83
C ALA A 699 17.48 -29.35 -44.13
N SER A 700 18.78 -29.07 -44.11
CA SER A 700 19.76 -29.91 -43.41
C SER A 700 19.52 -29.92 -41.89
N ASP A 701 19.13 -28.80 -41.29
CA ASP A 701 18.78 -28.74 -39.87
C ASP A 701 17.49 -29.51 -39.59
N TYR A 702 16.45 -29.37 -40.40
CA TYR A 702 15.24 -30.18 -40.26
C TYR A 702 15.51 -31.69 -40.35
N ILE A 703 16.36 -32.12 -41.29
CA ILE A 703 16.81 -33.52 -41.40
C ILE A 703 17.61 -33.95 -40.18
N LYS A 704 18.49 -33.09 -39.65
CA LYS A 704 19.32 -33.38 -38.48
C LYS A 704 18.48 -33.65 -37.23
N TYR A 705 17.38 -32.93 -37.06
CA TYR A 705 16.47 -33.04 -35.90
C TYR A 705 15.27 -33.95 -36.14
N ALA A 706 15.14 -34.55 -37.33
CA ALA A 706 14.04 -35.44 -37.66
C ALA A 706 14.12 -36.79 -36.93
N HIS A 707 12.96 -37.27 -36.50
CA HIS A 707 12.73 -38.60 -35.93
C HIS A 707 12.46 -39.67 -37.03
N PRO A 708 12.62 -40.96 -36.70
CA PRO A 708 12.46 -42.06 -37.67
C PRO A 708 11.03 -42.34 -38.14
N ILE A 709 10.04 -41.89 -37.37
CA ILE A 709 8.60 -42.03 -37.67
C ILE A 709 8.23 -40.95 -38.72
N GLN A 710 7.03 -40.95 -39.30
CA GLN A 710 6.50 -39.87 -40.16
C GLN A 710 6.57 -38.49 -39.48
N ASP A 711 7.76 -37.91 -39.44
CA ASP A 711 8.08 -36.67 -38.78
C ASP A 711 7.79 -35.52 -39.74
N GLN A 712 7.03 -34.56 -39.25
CA GLN A 712 6.75 -33.30 -39.93
C GLN A 712 8.04 -32.61 -40.41
N ASN A 713 9.16 -32.74 -39.70
CA ASN A 713 10.46 -32.19 -40.09
C ASN A 713 10.97 -32.69 -41.44
N ILE A 714 10.70 -33.95 -41.80
CA ILE A 714 11.08 -34.50 -43.11
C ILE A 714 10.26 -33.84 -44.23
N GLU A 715 8.99 -33.55 -43.96
CA GLU A 715 8.11 -32.85 -44.90
C GLU A 715 8.48 -31.35 -45.03
N LEU A 716 8.88 -30.72 -43.93
CA LEU A 716 9.39 -29.35 -43.91
C LEU A 716 10.70 -29.24 -44.70
N ALA A 717 11.64 -30.17 -44.50
CA ALA A 717 12.88 -30.26 -45.27
C ALA A 717 12.59 -30.43 -46.77
N ARG A 718 11.63 -31.29 -47.12
CA ARG A 718 11.18 -31.47 -48.51
C ARG A 718 10.62 -30.18 -49.09
N THR A 719 9.74 -29.50 -48.35
CA THR A 719 9.14 -28.22 -48.76
C THR A 719 10.20 -27.15 -49.06
N CYS A 720 11.28 -27.09 -48.28
CA CYS A 720 12.40 -26.18 -48.52
C CYS A 720 13.18 -26.50 -49.81
N LEU A 721 13.33 -27.78 -50.18
CA LEU A 721 14.16 -28.23 -51.30
C LEU A 721 13.40 -28.32 -52.64
N GLU A 722 12.10 -28.64 -52.62
CA GLU A 722 11.25 -28.81 -53.82
C GLU A 722 11.23 -27.57 -54.72
N GLN A 723 11.44 -26.36 -54.18
CA GLN A 723 11.42 -25.12 -54.97
C GLN A 723 12.56 -24.97 -55.98
N TYR A 724 13.66 -25.74 -55.84
CA TYR A 724 14.79 -25.73 -56.77
C TYR A 724 14.96 -27.04 -57.52
N GLN A 725 13.95 -27.90 -57.52
CA GLN A 725 14.01 -29.22 -58.16
C GLN A 725 14.24 -29.15 -59.68
N ASP A 726 13.89 -28.03 -60.32
CA ASP A 726 14.11 -27.77 -61.75
C ASP A 726 15.50 -27.16 -62.07
N ASP A 727 16.36 -26.93 -61.08
CA ASP A 727 17.72 -26.40 -61.27
C ASP A 727 18.66 -27.56 -61.63
N ILE A 728 18.78 -27.82 -62.94
CA ILE A 728 19.42 -29.01 -63.57
C ILE A 728 20.88 -29.25 -63.10
N ASP A 729 21.53 -28.25 -62.51
CA ASP A 729 22.97 -28.24 -62.21
C ASP A 729 23.33 -28.46 -60.71
N ASP A 730 22.38 -28.74 -59.80
CA ASP A 730 22.70 -28.92 -58.37
C ASP A 730 22.48 -30.35 -57.85
N ASP A 731 23.52 -31.16 -58.00
CA ASP A 731 23.55 -32.54 -57.51
C ASP A 731 23.34 -32.63 -55.98
N GLU A 732 23.75 -31.61 -55.20
CA GLU A 732 23.60 -31.64 -53.75
C GLU A 732 22.13 -31.53 -53.30
N ILE A 733 21.31 -30.70 -53.96
CA ILE A 733 19.88 -30.63 -53.63
C ILE A 733 19.20 -31.95 -53.95
N GLN A 734 19.53 -32.53 -55.09
CA GLN A 734 18.99 -33.83 -55.49
C GLN A 734 19.43 -34.93 -54.51
N THR A 735 20.66 -34.91 -53.98
CA THR A 735 21.10 -35.87 -52.95
C THR A 735 20.23 -35.83 -51.70
N GLU A 736 19.84 -34.65 -51.23
CA GLU A 736 19.02 -34.50 -50.02
C GLU A 736 17.56 -34.88 -50.29
N LEU A 737 17.03 -34.59 -51.48
CA LEU A 737 15.71 -35.06 -51.92
C LEU A 737 15.65 -36.59 -52.08
N ASP A 738 16.68 -37.18 -52.69
CA ASP A 738 16.82 -38.64 -52.83
C ASP A 738 16.90 -39.30 -51.43
N LEU A 739 17.61 -38.68 -50.48
CA LEU A 739 17.68 -39.13 -49.09
C LEU A 739 16.31 -39.07 -48.41
N ILE A 740 15.57 -37.96 -48.54
CA ILE A 740 14.21 -37.82 -48.00
C ILE A 740 13.28 -38.90 -48.58
N GLN A 741 13.37 -39.16 -49.89
CA GLN A 741 12.57 -40.18 -50.56
C GLN A 741 12.97 -41.59 -50.11
N ALA A 742 14.27 -41.88 -49.94
CA ALA A 742 14.76 -43.14 -49.42
C ALA A 742 14.25 -43.40 -48.00
N LEU A 743 14.32 -42.40 -47.11
CA LEU A 743 13.84 -42.50 -45.73
C LEU A 743 12.33 -42.80 -45.69
N LYS A 744 11.55 -42.15 -46.55
CA LYS A 744 10.11 -42.41 -46.69
C LYS A 744 9.85 -43.87 -47.10
N LEU A 745 10.56 -44.37 -48.12
CA LEU A 745 10.41 -45.75 -48.60
C LEU A 745 10.86 -46.79 -47.56
N ILE A 746 11.97 -46.53 -46.86
CA ILE A 746 12.47 -47.39 -45.77
C ILE A 746 11.39 -47.59 -44.69
N TYR A 747 10.74 -46.50 -44.29
CA TYR A 747 9.67 -46.56 -43.29
C TYR A 747 8.40 -47.21 -43.86
N THR A 748 7.84 -46.70 -44.97
CA THR A 748 6.54 -47.15 -45.49
C THR A 748 6.53 -48.61 -45.93
N ASP A 749 7.66 -49.10 -46.45
CA ASP A 749 7.72 -50.45 -47.02
C ASP A 749 8.39 -51.49 -46.14
N PHE A 750 9.28 -51.09 -45.22
CA PHE A 750 10.02 -52.05 -44.40
C PHE A 750 9.77 -51.86 -42.91
N ASN A 751 9.04 -50.81 -42.50
CA ASN A 751 8.77 -50.44 -41.11
C ASN A 751 10.07 -50.40 -40.26
N TYR A 752 11.17 -49.98 -40.89
CA TYR A 752 12.48 -49.92 -40.26
C TYR A 752 12.78 -48.50 -39.80
N GLU A 753 12.95 -48.33 -38.49
CA GLU A 753 13.18 -47.04 -37.87
C GLU A 753 14.67 -46.70 -37.88
N ILE A 754 15.04 -45.74 -38.71
CA ILE A 754 16.39 -45.17 -38.71
C ILE A 754 16.34 -43.65 -38.61
N LEU A 755 17.23 -43.09 -37.79
CA LEU A 755 17.38 -41.65 -37.69
C LEU A 755 18.01 -41.10 -38.97
N PRO A 756 17.41 -40.08 -39.62
CA PRO A 756 17.96 -39.46 -40.83
C PRO A 756 19.41 -39.00 -40.68
N ILE A 757 19.76 -38.45 -39.50
CA ILE A 757 21.15 -38.05 -39.20
C ILE A 757 22.12 -39.24 -39.20
N LYS A 758 21.70 -40.44 -38.78
CA LYS A 758 22.54 -41.64 -38.86
C LYS A 758 22.81 -42.00 -40.31
N VAL A 759 21.81 -41.92 -41.18
CA VAL A 759 21.96 -42.16 -42.64
C VAL A 759 22.99 -41.19 -43.25
N LYS A 760 22.95 -39.92 -42.83
CA LYS A 760 23.90 -38.88 -43.26
C LYS A 760 25.32 -39.08 -42.71
N GLN A 761 25.45 -39.65 -41.50
CA GLN A 761 26.72 -39.83 -40.79
C GLN A 761 27.42 -41.17 -41.04
N PHE A 762 26.86 -42.09 -41.82
CA PHE A 762 27.58 -43.34 -42.13
C PHE A 762 28.91 -43.03 -42.82
N ALA A 763 30.01 -43.20 -42.08
CA ALA A 763 31.38 -43.15 -42.58
C ALA A 763 31.80 -44.46 -43.30
N GLN A 764 30.91 -45.45 -43.33
CA GLN A 764 31.07 -46.79 -43.92
C GLN A 764 30.08 -46.95 -45.09
N PRO A 765 30.25 -47.94 -46.00
CA PRO A 765 29.38 -48.07 -47.16
C PRO A 765 27.91 -48.18 -46.72
N ARG A 766 27.06 -47.34 -47.33
CA ARG A 766 25.59 -47.34 -47.20
C ARG A 766 24.96 -48.71 -47.49
N LEU A 767 25.75 -49.66 -48.00
CA LEU A 767 25.43 -51.09 -48.15
C LEU A 767 25.06 -51.77 -46.83
N ASN A 768 25.73 -51.44 -45.71
CA ASN A 768 25.43 -52.06 -44.40
C ASN A 768 23.98 -51.76 -43.95
N LEU A 769 23.45 -50.61 -44.37
CA LEU A 769 22.05 -50.25 -44.14
C LEU A 769 21.12 -51.10 -45.00
N ILE A 770 21.48 -51.37 -46.26
CA ILE A 770 20.75 -52.31 -47.13
C ILE A 770 20.77 -53.72 -46.54
N GLU A 771 21.91 -54.19 -46.04
CA GLU A 771 22.02 -55.47 -45.34
C GLU A 771 21.08 -55.53 -44.13
N SER A 772 21.04 -54.48 -43.31
CA SER A 772 20.11 -54.43 -42.18
C SER A 772 18.65 -54.47 -42.66
N LEU A 773 18.28 -53.75 -43.73
CA LEU A 773 16.92 -53.77 -44.29
C LEU A 773 16.51 -55.17 -44.77
N VAL A 774 17.43 -55.86 -45.45
CA VAL A 774 17.24 -57.23 -45.91
C VAL A 774 17.06 -58.18 -44.71
N GLN A 775 17.71 -57.91 -43.57
CA GLN A 775 17.60 -58.71 -42.34
C GLN A 775 16.36 -58.40 -41.48
N CYS A 776 15.68 -57.26 -41.67
CA CYS A 776 14.69 -56.73 -40.74
C CYS A 776 13.35 -57.46 -40.59
N THR A 777 13.13 -58.61 -41.24
CA THR A 777 12.10 -59.60 -40.88
C THR A 777 12.21 -60.81 -41.80
N PRO A 778 12.24 -62.06 -41.29
CA PRO A 778 12.71 -63.22 -42.06
C PRO A 778 11.78 -63.72 -43.19
N LYS A 779 10.62 -63.09 -43.46
CA LYS A 779 9.68 -63.57 -44.50
C LYS A 779 9.10 -62.52 -45.46
N ILE A 780 9.34 -61.22 -45.26
CA ILE A 780 8.62 -60.17 -46.03
C ILE A 780 9.56 -59.11 -46.65
N SER A 781 10.74 -58.87 -46.07
CA SER A 781 11.64 -57.79 -46.52
C SER A 781 12.27 -58.07 -47.90
N TYR A 782 12.99 -59.18 -48.08
CA TYR A 782 13.69 -59.51 -49.32
C TYR A 782 12.77 -59.75 -50.54
N ALA A 783 11.49 -60.08 -50.29
CA ALA A 783 10.46 -60.22 -51.33
C ALA A 783 10.19 -58.89 -52.08
N LYS A 784 10.47 -57.74 -51.46
CA LYS A 784 10.33 -56.41 -52.08
C LYS A 784 11.58 -55.98 -52.86
N THR A 785 12.12 -56.86 -53.70
CA THR A 785 13.40 -56.65 -54.41
C THR A 785 13.48 -55.33 -55.19
N MET A 786 12.43 -54.98 -55.94
CA MET A 786 12.42 -53.74 -56.72
C MET A 786 12.52 -52.48 -55.84
N LYS A 787 11.91 -52.50 -54.64
CA LYS A 787 11.97 -51.39 -53.70
C LYS A 787 13.32 -51.27 -53.00
N ILE A 788 13.97 -52.40 -52.72
CA ILE A 788 15.35 -52.39 -52.18
C ILE A 788 16.33 -51.84 -53.20
N LEU A 789 16.17 -52.20 -54.48
CA LEU A 789 16.96 -51.63 -55.57
C LEU A 789 16.72 -50.12 -55.73
N GLU A 790 15.47 -49.67 -55.63
CA GLU A 790 15.12 -48.25 -55.63
C GLU A 790 15.74 -47.49 -54.45
N ILE A 791 15.63 -48.02 -53.22
CA ILE A 791 16.29 -47.45 -52.03
C ILE A 791 17.81 -47.41 -52.21
N SER A 792 18.42 -48.44 -52.82
CA SER A 792 19.86 -48.47 -53.06
C SER A 792 20.34 -47.39 -54.05
N LYS A 793 19.50 -47.08 -55.04
CA LYS A 793 19.70 -45.99 -56.01
C LYS A 793 19.58 -44.63 -55.33
N LEU A 794 18.51 -44.41 -54.57
CA LEU A 794 18.26 -43.16 -53.85
C LEU A 794 19.31 -42.88 -52.76
N LEU A 795 19.76 -43.92 -52.06
CA LEU A 795 20.88 -43.80 -51.11
C LEU A 795 22.24 -43.72 -51.81
N ARG A 796 22.32 -43.81 -53.14
CA ARG A 796 23.56 -43.74 -53.93
C ARG A 796 24.66 -44.65 -53.37
N VAL A 797 24.30 -45.90 -53.10
CA VAL A 797 25.26 -46.90 -52.61
C VAL A 797 26.28 -47.18 -53.72
N TYR A 798 27.57 -47.06 -53.42
CA TYR A 798 28.64 -47.08 -54.42
C TYR A 798 28.51 -46.00 -55.49
N ASN A 799 28.30 -44.74 -55.08
CA ASN A 799 28.15 -43.60 -55.99
C ASN A 799 29.26 -43.48 -57.06
N ASP A 800 30.48 -43.95 -56.77
CA ASP A 800 31.62 -43.90 -57.69
C ASP A 800 31.63 -45.04 -58.73
N GLN A 801 30.67 -45.98 -58.67
CA GLN A 801 30.60 -47.18 -59.50
C GLN A 801 29.32 -47.20 -60.36
N SER A 802 29.26 -48.09 -61.36
CA SER A 802 28.10 -48.17 -62.26
C SER A 802 26.84 -48.69 -61.56
N ASP A 803 25.68 -48.33 -62.10
CA ASP A 803 24.38 -48.84 -61.63
C ASP A 803 24.32 -50.38 -61.62
N ASP A 804 24.96 -51.02 -62.61
CA ASP A 804 25.00 -52.47 -62.72
C ASP A 804 25.91 -53.12 -61.66
N PHE A 805 26.98 -52.43 -61.24
CA PHE A 805 27.82 -52.85 -60.12
C PHE A 805 27.00 -52.89 -58.83
N ARG A 806 26.30 -51.80 -58.52
CA ARG A 806 25.44 -51.70 -57.33
C ARG A 806 24.32 -52.73 -57.36
N ASP A 807 23.56 -52.79 -58.47
CA ASP A 807 22.41 -53.67 -58.60
C ASP A 807 22.82 -55.16 -58.46
N GLY A 808 23.98 -55.56 -58.99
CA GLY A 808 24.52 -56.92 -58.86
C GLY A 808 24.87 -57.32 -57.42
N ILE A 809 25.47 -56.41 -56.64
CA ILE A 809 25.81 -56.65 -55.23
C ILE A 809 24.53 -56.70 -54.37
N VAL A 810 23.60 -55.76 -54.57
CA VAL A 810 22.35 -55.69 -53.81
C VAL A 810 21.47 -56.93 -54.09
N LEU A 811 21.35 -57.35 -55.35
CA LEU A 811 20.65 -58.60 -55.70
C LEU A 811 21.30 -59.83 -55.09
N SER A 812 22.64 -59.87 -55.03
CA SER A 812 23.37 -60.95 -54.36
C SER A 812 23.04 -61.03 -52.87
N LEU A 813 22.98 -59.89 -52.17
CA LEU A 813 22.58 -59.84 -50.76
C LEU A 813 21.14 -60.31 -50.54
N ILE A 814 20.20 -59.87 -51.38
CA ILE A 814 18.79 -60.28 -51.33
C ILE A 814 18.68 -61.80 -51.52
N GLY A 815 19.32 -62.34 -52.56
CA GLY A 815 19.25 -63.77 -52.86
C GLY A 815 19.95 -64.64 -51.82
N LYS A 816 21.09 -64.21 -51.26
CA LYS A 816 21.77 -64.90 -50.15
C LYS A 816 20.84 -64.98 -48.92
N LYS A 817 20.09 -63.90 -48.63
CA LYS A 817 19.12 -63.90 -47.53
C LYS A 817 17.89 -64.76 -47.81
N ALA A 818 17.39 -64.78 -49.05
CA ALA A 818 16.30 -65.67 -49.45
C ALA A 818 16.70 -67.15 -49.25
N ILE A 819 17.95 -67.49 -49.60
CA ILE A 819 18.56 -68.81 -49.35
C ILE A 819 18.58 -69.14 -47.84
N GLU A 820 19.06 -68.23 -46.98
CA GLU A 820 19.08 -68.44 -45.51
C GLU A 820 17.69 -68.72 -44.91
N ASN A 821 16.63 -68.15 -45.50
CA ASN A 821 15.25 -68.32 -45.04
C ASN A 821 14.48 -69.45 -45.76
N ASN A 822 15.17 -70.26 -46.58
CA ASN A 822 14.60 -71.33 -47.42
C ASN A 822 13.56 -70.87 -48.48
N ASP A 823 13.62 -69.62 -48.94
CA ASP A 823 12.80 -69.12 -50.06
C ASP A 823 13.56 -69.26 -51.40
N LEU A 824 13.49 -70.47 -51.96
CA LEU A 824 14.19 -70.82 -53.19
C LEU A 824 13.61 -70.12 -54.43
N GLU A 825 12.32 -69.80 -54.43
CA GLU A 825 11.64 -69.12 -55.55
C GLU A 825 12.16 -67.69 -55.70
N MET A 826 12.30 -66.97 -54.57
CA MET A 826 12.81 -65.60 -54.60
C MET A 826 14.32 -65.54 -54.92
N ALA A 827 15.11 -66.49 -54.40
CA ALA A 827 16.52 -66.61 -54.75
C ALA A 827 16.71 -66.90 -56.26
N HIS A 828 15.87 -67.78 -56.83
CA HIS A 828 15.86 -68.05 -58.27
C HIS A 828 15.51 -66.80 -59.09
N ASN A 829 14.48 -66.05 -58.67
CA ASN A 829 14.11 -64.79 -59.34
C ASN A 829 15.24 -63.76 -59.30
N ALA A 830 15.95 -63.61 -58.19
CA ALA A 830 17.12 -62.73 -58.09
C ALA A 830 18.25 -63.14 -59.05
N CYS A 831 18.57 -64.44 -59.10
CA CYS A 831 19.52 -65.02 -60.07
C CYS A 831 19.12 -64.77 -61.52
N ARG A 832 17.82 -64.89 -61.84
CA ARG A 832 17.31 -64.63 -63.19
C ARG A 832 17.47 -63.16 -63.59
N ILE A 833 17.16 -62.23 -62.68
CA ILE A 833 17.38 -60.78 -62.93
C ILE A 833 18.87 -60.48 -63.17
N ILE A 834 19.78 -61.14 -62.44
CA ILE A 834 21.22 -61.02 -62.63
C ILE A 834 21.65 -61.51 -64.02
N LEU A 835 21.14 -62.67 -64.45
CA LEU A 835 21.42 -63.24 -65.78
C LEU A 835 20.86 -62.38 -66.92
N ASP A 836 19.59 -61.99 -66.82
CA ASP A 836 18.88 -61.23 -67.86
C ASP A 836 19.52 -59.85 -68.10
N ARG A 837 19.99 -59.21 -67.03
CA ARG A 837 20.69 -57.91 -67.09
C ARG A 837 22.22 -58.03 -67.21
N ASN A 838 22.76 -59.24 -67.24
CA ASN A 838 24.21 -59.52 -67.30
C ASN A 838 25.02 -58.82 -66.18
N LEU A 839 24.54 -58.88 -64.93
CA LEU A 839 25.16 -58.21 -63.79
C LEU A 839 26.35 -59.00 -63.24
N VAL A 840 27.57 -58.68 -63.70
CA VAL A 840 28.82 -59.42 -63.40
C VAL A 840 29.07 -59.62 -61.90
N HIS A 841 28.82 -58.59 -61.09
CA HIS A 841 29.06 -58.60 -59.64
C HIS A 841 28.02 -59.44 -58.86
N GLY A 842 27.04 -60.02 -59.56
CA GLY A 842 26.06 -60.96 -59.03
C GLY A 842 26.51 -62.42 -58.99
N TRP A 843 27.73 -62.74 -59.48
CA TRP A 843 28.20 -64.10 -59.74
C TRP A 843 28.18 -65.02 -58.51
N GLU A 844 28.47 -64.49 -57.32
CA GLU A 844 28.51 -65.27 -56.08
C GLU A 844 27.15 -65.89 -55.74
N LEU A 845 26.07 -65.16 -55.97
CA LEU A 845 24.72 -65.68 -55.73
C LEU A 845 24.39 -66.79 -56.73
N CYS A 846 24.71 -66.59 -58.01
CA CYS A 846 24.49 -67.61 -59.05
C CYS A 846 25.27 -68.90 -58.76
N TYR A 847 26.49 -68.78 -58.23
CA TYR A 847 27.27 -69.93 -57.75
C TYR A 847 26.62 -70.61 -56.54
N LEU A 848 26.26 -69.85 -55.50
CA LEU A 848 25.65 -70.40 -54.29
C LEU A 848 24.31 -71.09 -54.57
N PHE A 849 23.46 -70.49 -55.40
CA PHE A 849 22.17 -71.09 -55.77
C PHE A 849 22.38 -72.35 -56.63
N GLY A 850 23.24 -72.28 -57.66
CA GLY A 850 23.57 -73.43 -58.51
C GLY A 850 24.15 -74.62 -57.73
N LYS A 851 24.93 -74.33 -56.69
CA LYS A 851 25.43 -75.33 -55.74
C LYS A 851 24.32 -75.98 -54.93
N MET A 852 23.44 -75.20 -54.29
CA MET A 852 22.38 -75.76 -53.44
C MET A 852 21.38 -76.63 -54.20
N THR A 853 21.04 -76.23 -55.42
CA THR A 853 20.21 -77.05 -56.31
C THR A 853 20.88 -78.37 -56.71
N SER A 854 22.21 -78.47 -56.57
CA SER A 854 22.95 -79.73 -56.74
C SER A 854 22.77 -80.67 -55.54
N SER A 855 22.63 -80.13 -54.33
CA SER A 855 22.51 -80.90 -53.07
C SER A 855 21.08 -81.34 -52.76
N THR A 856 20.06 -80.62 -53.23
CA THR A 856 18.63 -80.96 -53.04
C THR A 856 18.13 -82.06 -53.97
N ASN A 857 18.97 -82.55 -54.88
CA ASN A 857 18.67 -83.72 -55.73
C ASN A 857 18.64 -85.05 -54.95
N SER A 858 18.87 -85.04 -53.63
CA SER A 858 18.73 -86.20 -52.77
C SER A 858 17.74 -85.92 -51.63
N ILE A 859 16.59 -86.59 -51.69
CA ILE A 859 15.61 -86.85 -50.63
C ILE A 859 14.39 -85.91 -50.60
N ASP A 860 13.28 -86.47 -51.10
CA ASP A 860 11.85 -86.24 -50.82
C ASP A 860 11.30 -84.81 -50.77
N ASN A 861 10.78 -84.33 -51.92
CA ASN A 861 9.46 -83.71 -51.99
C ASN A 861 8.87 -83.78 -53.41
N ASP A 862 7.69 -84.37 -53.49
CA ASP A 862 7.11 -85.10 -54.62
C ASP A 862 6.27 -84.23 -55.60
N LEU A 863 6.66 -82.97 -55.87
CA LEU A 863 5.78 -82.05 -56.60
C LEU A 863 6.34 -81.34 -57.85
N LEU A 864 7.54 -81.66 -58.35
CA LEU A 864 8.01 -81.11 -59.64
C LEU A 864 8.73 -82.15 -60.53
N VAL A 865 8.11 -83.32 -60.73
CA VAL A 865 8.58 -84.39 -61.63
C VAL A 865 8.52 -84.03 -63.14
N ASN A 866 8.03 -82.84 -63.52
CA ASN A 866 7.91 -82.45 -64.93
C ASN A 866 9.00 -81.51 -65.48
N ASN A 867 10.08 -81.20 -64.74
CA ASN A 867 11.06 -80.19 -65.19
C ASN A 867 12.53 -80.44 -64.77
N ILE A 868 13.00 -81.69 -64.79
CA ILE A 868 14.41 -82.03 -64.48
C ILE A 868 15.36 -81.46 -65.56
N ASP A 869 14.96 -81.47 -66.83
CA ASP A 869 15.76 -80.95 -67.95
C ASP A 869 15.87 -79.42 -67.95
N THR A 870 14.83 -78.71 -67.50
CA THR A 870 14.88 -77.24 -67.35
C THR A 870 15.73 -76.85 -66.15
N ASN A 871 15.62 -77.57 -65.03
CA ASN A 871 16.42 -77.33 -63.82
C ASN A 871 17.92 -77.60 -64.05
N TYR A 872 18.28 -78.68 -64.78
CA TYR A 872 19.69 -78.93 -65.17
C TYR A 872 20.26 -77.84 -66.07
N LYS A 873 19.49 -77.41 -67.09
CA LYS A 873 19.93 -76.34 -67.99
C LYS A 873 20.09 -75.02 -67.26
N GLU A 874 19.14 -74.67 -66.39
CA GLU A 874 19.18 -73.46 -65.57
C GLU A 874 20.38 -73.47 -64.60
N GLN A 875 20.63 -74.59 -63.91
CA GLN A 875 21.82 -74.76 -63.05
C GLN A 875 23.13 -74.58 -63.81
N LEU A 876 23.23 -75.21 -64.99
CA LEU A 876 24.42 -75.12 -65.81
C LEU A 876 24.61 -73.71 -66.37
N THR A 877 23.52 -72.99 -66.70
CA THR A 877 23.59 -71.58 -67.09
C THR A 877 24.06 -70.68 -65.94
N LEU A 878 23.53 -70.86 -64.72
CA LEU A 878 23.92 -70.08 -63.55
C LEU A 878 25.40 -70.29 -63.18
N LEU A 879 25.87 -71.53 -63.17
CA LEU A 879 27.26 -71.85 -62.87
C LEU A 879 28.19 -71.42 -64.02
N SER A 880 27.76 -71.52 -65.28
CA SER A 880 28.55 -71.02 -66.41
C SER A 880 28.68 -69.50 -66.39
N PHE A 881 27.62 -68.80 -66.00
CA PHE A 881 27.64 -67.35 -65.78
C PHE A 881 28.56 -66.99 -64.61
N ALA A 882 28.44 -67.71 -63.49
CA ALA A 882 29.31 -67.48 -62.33
C ALA A 882 30.79 -67.70 -62.67
N LEU A 883 31.11 -68.72 -63.48
CA LEU A 883 32.47 -68.96 -63.96
C LEU A 883 32.97 -67.84 -64.89
N ALA A 884 32.11 -67.33 -65.77
CA ALA A 884 32.47 -66.28 -66.71
C ALA A 884 32.65 -64.91 -66.04
N CYS A 885 31.97 -64.68 -64.91
CA CYS A 885 31.92 -63.39 -64.21
C CYS A 885 32.76 -63.35 -62.93
N CYS A 886 33.30 -64.48 -62.46
CA CYS A 886 34.17 -64.54 -61.29
C CYS A 886 35.45 -63.71 -61.52
N PRO A 887 35.95 -62.93 -60.54
CA PRO A 887 37.17 -62.16 -60.68
C PRO A 887 38.36 -63.08 -60.97
N GLU A 888 39.16 -62.77 -62.00
CA GLU A 888 40.35 -63.57 -62.35
C GLU A 888 41.36 -63.71 -61.19
N SER A 889 41.31 -62.80 -60.22
CA SER A 889 42.09 -62.83 -58.99
C SER A 889 41.70 -63.95 -58.02
N ASP A 890 40.48 -64.48 -58.11
CA ASP A 890 39.94 -65.48 -57.19
C ASP A 890 40.01 -66.90 -57.80
N ILE A 891 41.24 -67.46 -57.76
CA ILE A 891 41.57 -68.76 -58.35
C ILE A 891 40.82 -69.91 -57.65
N GLU A 892 40.57 -69.77 -56.35
CA GLU A 892 39.86 -70.76 -55.55
C GLU A 892 38.38 -70.84 -55.95
N ALA A 893 37.72 -69.70 -56.11
CA ALA A 893 36.34 -69.65 -56.61
C ALA A 893 36.22 -70.26 -58.02
N HIS A 894 37.13 -69.93 -58.94
CA HIS A 894 37.17 -70.53 -60.28
C HIS A 894 37.30 -72.05 -60.25
N PHE A 895 38.21 -72.57 -59.42
CA PHE A 895 38.44 -74.01 -59.26
C PHE A 895 37.19 -74.71 -58.72
N ASN A 896 36.55 -74.12 -57.71
CA ASN A 896 35.35 -74.68 -57.10
C ASN A 896 34.15 -74.69 -58.08
N ILE A 897 33.90 -73.59 -58.79
CA ILE A 897 32.83 -73.52 -59.81
C ILE A 897 33.08 -74.54 -60.94
N LEU A 898 34.33 -74.65 -61.43
CA LEU A 898 34.70 -75.63 -62.46
C LEU A 898 34.48 -77.07 -62.00
N ASN A 899 34.77 -77.38 -60.73
CA ASN A 899 34.54 -78.69 -60.17
C ASN A 899 33.05 -79.00 -60.06
N GLU A 900 32.21 -78.03 -59.70
CA GLU A 900 30.76 -78.21 -59.67
C GLU A 900 30.15 -78.35 -61.07
N ILE A 901 30.61 -77.59 -62.07
CA ILE A 901 30.19 -77.78 -63.46
C ILE A 901 30.61 -79.17 -63.98
N LYS A 902 31.82 -79.62 -63.63
CA LYS A 902 32.30 -80.97 -63.97
C LYS A 902 31.47 -82.04 -63.30
N SER A 903 31.15 -81.90 -62.01
CA SER A 903 30.34 -82.87 -61.27
C SER A 903 28.90 -82.93 -61.81
N LEU A 904 28.29 -81.79 -62.16
CA LEU A 904 26.97 -81.75 -62.80
C LEU A 904 26.98 -82.36 -64.20
N LYS A 905 28.00 -82.08 -65.03
CA LYS A 905 28.16 -82.71 -66.35
C LYS A 905 28.42 -84.22 -66.23
N SER A 906 29.23 -84.66 -65.26
CA SER A 906 29.46 -86.09 -65.03
C SER A 906 28.20 -86.78 -64.50
N ASN A 907 27.47 -86.16 -63.58
CA ASN A 907 26.23 -86.71 -63.03
C ASN A 907 25.15 -86.82 -64.11
N ASN A 908 24.95 -85.82 -64.98
CA ASN A 908 23.99 -85.95 -66.09
C ASN A 908 24.48 -86.93 -67.19
N ALA A 909 25.79 -87.01 -67.45
CA ALA A 909 26.36 -88.07 -68.30
C ALA A 909 26.19 -89.48 -67.68
N MET A 910 26.18 -89.58 -66.35
CA MET A 910 25.96 -90.82 -65.61
C MET A 910 24.47 -91.18 -65.56
N PHE A 911 23.57 -90.21 -65.38
CA PHE A 911 22.10 -90.38 -65.43
C PHE A 911 21.58 -90.69 -66.83
N SER A 912 22.07 -90.00 -67.86
CA SER A 912 21.79 -90.36 -69.27
C SER A 912 22.33 -91.74 -69.62
N LYS A 913 23.50 -92.15 -69.08
CA LYS A 913 24.01 -93.53 -69.19
C LYS A 913 23.21 -94.54 -68.37
N THR A 914 22.72 -94.22 -67.17
CA THR A 914 21.89 -95.14 -66.37
C THR A 914 20.49 -95.30 -66.96
N LEU A 915 19.91 -94.27 -67.59
CA LEU A 915 18.66 -94.42 -68.36
C LEU A 915 18.83 -95.32 -69.60
N ILE A 916 20.02 -95.31 -70.21
CA ILE A 916 20.37 -96.17 -71.34
C ILE A 916 20.68 -97.60 -70.85
N GLN A 917 21.31 -97.77 -69.68
CA GLN A 917 21.59 -99.07 -69.05
C GLN A 917 20.30 -99.76 -68.56
N PHE A 918 19.35 -99.01 -67.97
CA PHE A 918 18.03 -99.53 -67.56
C PHE A 918 17.14 -99.95 -68.74
N LYS A 919 17.39 -99.43 -69.95
CA LYS A 919 16.70 -99.86 -71.18
C LYS A 919 17.32 -101.09 -71.84
N MET A 920 18.59 -101.41 -71.60
CA MET A 920 19.25 -102.61 -72.15
C MET A 920 19.08 -103.86 -71.29
N ASP A 921 19.03 -103.74 -69.95
CA ASP A 921 18.91 -104.89 -69.03
C ASP A 921 17.50 -105.52 -68.95
N LYS A 922 16.52 -105.00 -69.69
CA LYS A 922 15.16 -105.60 -69.79
C LYS A 922 15.00 -106.65 -70.90
N SER A 923 16.05 -106.94 -71.68
CA SER A 923 15.95 -107.80 -72.87
C SER A 923 16.64 -109.18 -72.79
N LEU A 924 17.30 -109.53 -71.68
CA LEU A 924 18.14 -110.74 -71.58
C LEU A 924 17.82 -111.70 -70.40
N LEU A 925 16.65 -111.61 -69.76
CA LEU A 925 16.23 -112.54 -68.71
C LEU A 925 14.81 -113.09 -68.96
N THR A 926 14.74 -114.12 -69.81
CA THR A 926 13.87 -115.29 -69.64
C THR A 926 14.54 -116.49 -70.31
N VAL A 927 15.03 -117.42 -69.49
CA VAL A 927 15.46 -118.83 -69.74
C VAL A 927 16.93 -119.09 -69.35
N HIS A 928 17.05 -119.80 -68.21
CA HIS A 928 18.20 -120.29 -67.44
C HIS A 928 19.01 -119.32 -66.57
#